data_AF-A0A512B8A9-F1
#
_entry.id   AF-A0A512B8A9-F1
#
_cell.length_a   1.000
_cell.length_b   1.000
_cell.length_c   1.000
_cell.angle_alpha   90.00
_cell.angle_beta   90.00
_cell.angle_gamma   90.00
#
_symmetry.space_group_name_H-M   'P 1'
#
loop_
_entity.id
_entity.type
_entity.pdbx_description
1 polymer ?
#
loop_
_entity_poly.entity_id
_entity_poly.type
_entity_poly.pdbx_seq_one_letter_code
_entity_poly.pdbx_strand_id
1 'polypeptide(L)'
;MATKQHYPFPLGELLHLLKTNGYDVSIEHILHLQSIFLTSSVQKIQSGELKFILAPLLAKNEEEQANIYRLVDDYIVAKTRETETAAVSLWKKLFSRKYLLRVKFATLTLVVITAIIFYFVQSADKQKKEITLPDKTDTKKPGNLADTLPKDNRADVLPDKPTTPVSKETPIEFKHEIIYEQPITLQRRNINLQISGLLGILIAAVLYHIIFYEQRKLMEREERKKEVETPDRNDDRWASSNYDDEDERLVKELEPANLSFPPKNYLIQRTREFRRIKTALKKPVMIEGRALNIPKSIYSSTRKAGFLSLLYDEHIEERQFVVFIEGKKEGHLTQLFDYLIHFLQAEKVLIRKFYFTNDIKTLSDDTGKWQSLHELSIQSNGTHLLILGSGRSLFTDEFELKTNVLGLLTSWPQKYIITPTPLKDWSYMEDQLNQHEFQIIPAEIEAIELLTTAMLELSFVPRKKIVRKIRALYSTAKFDFYSSDEIRNYLDDNVLFQFVCSLAVYPKLDWNLTLALLAAFGETWPQERKGEIFHYNALLKIARIPWLQDTKLEQSLRLQLLNCLEPDNEVLARDTIMNLLKDIQAEVPKQSLAYTELDVQLTLNRFFLFAHDEWKYKTFSYTKKMISGYWENLKEWALKERVEKQLSGIMPPNAVGKPQTINEYMLEEREIEVQHLKVSKAYVLLLPSLLLYILFSIFKPHAVYDLELERVTFQVVIQKNPLCQKQFDHLEINSDQVTSVPLQKNAASENINIEDVDPESPITLKLIDKDNNPYNLEIPANYHVVTLKLDCN
;
A
#
# COMPACT_ATOMS: atom_id res chain seq x y z
N MET A 1 2.56 14.36 -29.74
CA MET A 1 2.30 14.89 -28.38
C MET A 1 1.76 16.31 -28.52
N ALA A 2 0.44 16.49 -28.39
CA ALA A 2 -0.18 17.81 -28.43
C ALA A 2 -0.40 18.30 -26.99
N THR A 3 0.21 19.44 -26.65
CA THR A 3 -0.01 20.15 -25.38
C THR A 3 -1.47 20.59 -25.30
N LYS A 4 -2.25 20.02 -24.37
CA LYS A 4 -3.62 20.45 -24.05
C LYS A 4 -3.59 21.93 -23.66
N GLN A 5 -4.11 22.81 -24.51
CA GLN A 5 -4.35 24.21 -24.16
C GLN A 5 -5.43 24.27 -23.07
N HIS A 6 -5.11 24.94 -21.97
CA HIS A 6 -6.01 25.12 -20.83
C HIS A 6 -6.91 26.33 -21.10
N TYR A 7 -8.16 26.07 -21.45
CA TYR A 7 -9.21 27.09 -21.46
C TYR A 7 -9.64 27.38 -20.01
N PRO A 8 -10.03 28.63 -19.68
CA PRO A 8 -10.45 29.01 -18.34
C PRO A 8 -11.73 28.29 -17.85
N PHE A 9 -12.45 27.59 -18.74
CA PHE A 9 -13.64 26.80 -18.44
C PHE A 9 -13.59 25.46 -19.21
N PRO A 10 -14.02 24.33 -18.61
CA PRO A 10 -14.02 23.04 -19.28
C PRO A 10 -15.17 22.97 -20.30
N LEU A 11 -14.91 23.45 -21.52
CA LEU A 11 -15.89 23.53 -22.62
C LEU A 11 -16.63 22.20 -22.88
N GLY A 12 -15.95 21.06 -22.68
CA GLY A 12 -16.55 19.74 -22.85
C GLY A 12 -17.70 19.44 -21.88
N GLU A 13 -17.62 19.92 -20.63
CA GLU A 13 -18.69 19.72 -19.64
C GLU A 13 -19.92 20.58 -19.96
N LEU A 14 -19.69 21.83 -20.39
CA LEU A 14 -20.79 22.73 -20.77
C LEU A 14 -21.53 22.22 -22.02
N LEU A 15 -20.80 21.70 -23.02
CA LEU A 15 -21.41 21.12 -24.21
C LEU A 15 -22.18 19.84 -23.91
N HIS A 16 -21.70 19.03 -22.95
CA HIS A 16 -22.43 17.88 -22.46
C HIS A 16 -23.73 18.30 -21.77
N LEU A 17 -23.69 19.33 -20.92
CA LEU A 17 -24.87 19.88 -20.24
C LEU A 17 -25.95 20.33 -21.25
N LEU A 18 -25.56 21.04 -22.30
CA LEU A 18 -26.47 21.49 -23.35
C LEU A 18 -27.08 20.30 -24.12
N LYS A 19 -26.28 19.26 -24.40
CA LYS A 19 -26.77 18.04 -25.06
C LYS A 19 -27.80 17.28 -24.21
N THR A 20 -27.55 17.16 -22.90
CA THR A 20 -28.51 16.53 -21.96
C THR A 20 -29.79 17.34 -21.78
N ASN A 21 -29.78 18.64 -22.07
CA ASN A 21 -30.97 19.50 -22.06
C ASN A 21 -31.67 19.58 -23.44
N GLY A 22 -31.35 18.66 -24.36
CA GLY A 22 -32.05 18.48 -25.62
C GLY A 22 -31.55 19.34 -26.79
N TYR A 23 -30.44 20.06 -26.64
CA TYR A 23 -29.85 20.85 -27.74
C TYR A 23 -28.91 20.00 -28.59
N ASP A 24 -29.09 20.02 -29.92
CA ASP A 24 -28.28 19.25 -30.85
C ASP A 24 -26.95 19.95 -31.15
N VAL A 25 -25.91 19.57 -30.40
CA VAL A 25 -24.55 20.08 -30.57
C VAL A 25 -23.80 19.20 -31.58
N SER A 26 -23.92 19.56 -32.86
CA SER A 26 -23.20 18.90 -33.95
C SER A 26 -21.69 19.18 -33.93
N ILE A 27 -20.91 18.35 -34.63
CA ILE A 27 -19.45 18.54 -34.78
C ILE A 27 -19.13 19.90 -35.43
N GLU A 28 -19.99 20.39 -36.32
CA GLU A 28 -19.85 21.68 -36.97
C GLU A 28 -19.98 22.85 -35.98
N HIS A 29 -20.93 22.78 -35.04
CA HIS A 29 -21.06 23.76 -33.96
C HIS A 29 -19.81 23.80 -33.06
N ILE A 30 -19.21 22.64 -32.80
CA ILE A 30 -17.98 22.52 -31.98
C ILE A 30 -16.78 23.13 -32.70
N LEU A 31 -16.63 22.87 -34.00
CA LEU A 31 -15.56 23.45 -34.81
C LEU A 31 -15.71 24.97 -34.96
N HIS A 32 -16.94 25.45 -35.11
CA HIS A 32 -17.22 26.88 -35.20
C HIS A 32 -16.93 27.60 -33.87
N LEU A 33 -17.33 27.02 -32.73
CA LEU A 33 -16.96 27.51 -31.39
C LEU A 33 -15.43 27.54 -31.20
N GLN A 34 -14.73 26.48 -31.59
CA GLN A 34 -13.27 26.44 -31.53
C GLN A 34 -12.63 27.53 -32.40
N SER A 35 -13.17 27.80 -33.59
CA SER A 35 -12.67 28.86 -34.47
C SER A 35 -12.86 30.27 -33.87
N ILE A 36 -13.99 30.51 -33.19
CA ILE A 36 -14.28 31.78 -32.49
C ILE A 36 -13.32 31.96 -31.31
N PHE A 37 -13.06 30.91 -30.55
CA PHE A 37 -12.07 30.94 -29.47
C PHE A 37 -10.64 31.09 -29.98
N LEU A 38 -10.30 30.57 -31.17
CA LEU A 38 -8.96 30.72 -31.74
C LEU A 38 -8.70 32.11 -32.33
N THR A 39 -9.75 32.81 -32.78
CA THR A 39 -9.64 34.14 -33.43
C THR A 39 -9.81 35.31 -32.45
N SER A 40 -10.50 35.09 -31.32
CA SER A 40 -10.67 36.10 -30.27
C SER A 40 -9.56 36.00 -29.23
N SER A 41 -9.05 37.12 -28.69
CA SER A 41 -8.03 37.08 -27.62
C SER A 41 -8.58 36.39 -26.36
N VAL A 42 -8.31 35.08 -26.22
CA VAL A 42 -8.87 34.13 -25.24
C VAL A 42 -8.76 34.58 -23.78
N GLN A 43 -7.91 35.55 -23.48
CA GLN A 43 -7.71 36.07 -22.12
C GLN A 43 -8.69 37.17 -21.70
N LYS A 44 -9.58 37.65 -22.58
CA LYS A 44 -10.50 38.76 -22.27
C LYS A 44 -11.99 38.43 -22.25
N ILE A 45 -12.40 37.24 -22.68
CA ILE A 45 -13.83 36.88 -22.68
C ILE A 45 -14.26 36.63 -21.23
N GLN A 46 -15.16 37.48 -20.72
CA GLN A 46 -15.71 37.32 -19.37
C GLN A 46 -16.70 36.16 -19.34
N SER A 47 -16.79 35.41 -18.24
CA SER A 47 -17.61 34.20 -18.14
C SER A 47 -19.07 34.42 -18.53
N GLY A 48 -19.65 35.59 -18.20
CA GLY A 48 -21.02 35.95 -18.55
C GLY A 48 -21.26 36.22 -20.04
N GLU A 49 -20.22 36.39 -20.86
CA GLU A 49 -20.34 36.64 -22.29
C GLU A 49 -20.55 35.34 -23.11
N LEU A 50 -20.26 34.18 -22.50
CA LEU A 50 -20.29 32.87 -23.16
C LEU A 50 -21.69 32.50 -23.68
N LYS A 51 -22.74 32.91 -22.95
CA LYS A 51 -24.13 32.66 -23.34
C LYS A 51 -24.50 33.39 -24.64
N PHE A 52 -23.97 34.59 -24.87
CA PHE A 52 -24.21 35.37 -26.08
C PHE A 52 -23.46 34.82 -27.30
N ILE A 53 -22.46 33.97 -27.10
CA ILE A 53 -21.74 33.25 -28.17
C ILE A 53 -22.45 31.91 -28.48
N LEU A 54 -22.94 31.22 -27.45
CA LEU A 54 -23.56 29.91 -27.59
C LEU A 54 -25.00 29.96 -28.13
N ALA A 55 -25.81 30.92 -27.68
CA ALA A 55 -27.21 30.94 -28.08
C ALA A 55 -27.44 31.20 -29.58
N PRO A 56 -26.72 32.11 -30.26
CA PRO A 56 -26.90 32.30 -31.71
C PRO A 56 -26.54 31.05 -32.55
N LEU A 57 -25.75 30.13 -31.99
CA LEU A 57 -25.34 28.89 -32.65
C LEU A 57 -26.29 27.72 -32.41
N LEU A 58 -27.08 27.77 -31.32
CA LEU A 58 -27.83 26.62 -30.82
C LEU A 58 -29.34 26.88 -30.65
N ALA A 59 -29.74 28.12 -30.38
CA ALA A 59 -31.15 28.49 -30.25
C ALA A 59 -31.78 28.70 -31.62
N LYS A 60 -32.96 28.13 -31.84
CA LYS A 60 -33.75 28.31 -33.06
C LYS A 60 -34.86 29.35 -32.90
N ASN A 61 -35.17 29.73 -31.66
CA ASN A 61 -36.19 30.70 -31.31
C ASN A 61 -35.82 31.45 -30.02
N GLU A 62 -36.57 32.50 -29.70
CA GLU A 62 -36.30 33.41 -28.57
C GLU A 62 -36.45 32.70 -27.21
N GLU A 63 -37.32 31.69 -27.12
CA GLU A 63 -37.57 30.91 -25.90
C GLU A 63 -36.38 29.98 -25.58
N GLU A 64 -35.86 29.29 -26.60
CA GLU A 64 -34.62 28.49 -26.50
C GLU A 64 -33.41 29.35 -26.16
N GLN A 65 -33.32 30.55 -26.74
CA GLN A 65 -32.24 31.49 -26.41
C GLN A 65 -32.27 31.90 -24.94
N ALA A 66 -33.44 32.23 -24.40
CA ALA A 66 -33.61 32.57 -22.98
C ALA A 66 -33.26 31.37 -22.07
N ASN A 67 -33.60 30.15 -22.49
CA ASN A 67 -33.32 28.95 -21.74
C ASN A 67 -31.81 28.60 -21.74
N ILE A 68 -31.13 28.75 -22.88
CA ILE A 68 -29.67 28.60 -22.96
C ILE A 68 -28.97 29.63 -22.08
N TYR A 69 -29.46 30.88 -22.04
CA TYR A 69 -28.89 31.90 -21.16
C TYR A 69 -28.96 31.49 -19.69
N ARG A 70 -30.13 30.99 -19.24
CA ARG A 70 -30.29 30.48 -17.87
C ARG A 70 -29.37 29.29 -17.59
N LEU A 71 -29.32 28.29 -18.47
CA LEU A 71 -28.48 27.11 -18.28
C LEU A 71 -26.98 27.46 -18.17
N VAL A 72 -26.51 28.40 -19.00
CA VAL A 72 -25.12 28.85 -18.97
C VAL A 72 -24.85 29.68 -17.71
N ASP A 73 -25.76 30.57 -17.32
CA ASP A 73 -25.63 31.37 -16.08
C ASP A 73 -25.63 30.47 -14.84
N ASP A 74 -26.53 29.49 -14.76
CA ASP A 74 -26.62 28.53 -13.65
C ASP A 74 -25.35 27.67 -13.57
N TYR A 75 -24.82 27.23 -14.71
CA TYR A 75 -23.56 26.51 -14.79
C TYR A 75 -22.38 27.37 -14.30
N ILE A 76 -22.32 28.64 -14.72
CA ILE A 76 -21.28 29.58 -14.28
C ILE A 76 -21.41 29.82 -12.78
N VAL A 77 -22.61 30.01 -12.23
CA VAL A 77 -22.82 30.20 -10.79
C VAL A 77 -22.43 28.95 -10.01
N ALA A 78 -22.78 27.76 -10.49
CA ALA A 78 -22.39 26.48 -9.88
C ALA A 78 -20.86 26.32 -9.86
N LYS A 79 -20.18 26.62 -10.97
CA LYS A 79 -18.72 26.54 -11.07
C LYS A 79 -18.00 27.65 -10.33
N THR A 80 -18.59 28.84 -10.22
CA THR A 80 -18.04 29.95 -9.42
C THR A 80 -18.14 29.63 -7.93
N ARG A 81 -19.22 28.96 -7.47
CA ARG A 81 -19.32 28.40 -6.11
C ARG A 81 -18.33 27.25 -5.86
N GLU A 82 -18.06 26.40 -6.86
CA GLU A 82 -16.97 25.40 -6.77
C GLU A 82 -15.59 26.06 -6.72
N THR A 83 -15.38 27.21 -7.38
CA THR A 83 -14.12 27.95 -7.28
C THR A 83 -14.00 28.77 -5.99
N GLU A 84 -15.09 29.21 -5.37
CA GLU A 84 -15.09 29.77 -4.01
C GLU A 84 -14.81 28.70 -2.94
N THR A 85 -15.28 27.47 -3.13
CA THR A 85 -14.85 26.33 -2.29
C THR A 85 -13.41 25.89 -2.60
N ALA A 86 -12.90 26.16 -3.81
CA ALA A 86 -11.46 26.10 -4.11
C ALA A 86 -10.65 27.29 -3.58
N ALA A 87 -11.25 28.45 -3.29
CA ALA A 87 -10.59 29.56 -2.59
C ALA A 87 -10.37 29.23 -1.10
N VAL A 88 -11.18 28.33 -0.51
CA VAL A 88 -10.88 27.67 0.77
C VAL A 88 -9.63 26.76 0.66
N SER A 89 -9.19 26.39 -0.55
CA SER A 89 -7.93 25.68 -0.78
C SER A 89 -6.68 26.58 -0.85
N LEU A 90 -6.83 27.90 -1.02
CA LEU A 90 -5.72 28.84 -0.86
C LEU A 90 -5.24 28.92 0.60
N TRP A 91 -6.13 28.67 1.57
CA TRP A 91 -5.77 28.43 2.96
C TRP A 91 -4.96 27.12 3.16
N LYS A 92 -5.17 26.10 2.33
CA LYS A 92 -4.35 24.87 2.32
C LYS A 92 -2.93 25.10 1.78
N LYS A 93 -2.73 26.12 0.93
CA LYS A 93 -1.39 26.51 0.45
C LYS A 93 -0.63 27.35 1.49
N LEU A 94 -1.35 28.17 2.26
CA LEU A 94 -0.84 28.81 3.48
C LEU A 94 -0.53 27.79 4.60
N PHE A 95 -1.21 26.65 4.63
CA PHE A 95 -0.93 25.52 5.53
C PHE A 95 -0.14 24.38 4.87
N SER A 96 0.74 24.68 3.91
CA SER A 96 1.68 23.66 3.41
C SER A 96 2.69 23.27 4.49
N ARG A 97 3.07 21.99 4.56
CA ARG A 97 4.02 21.42 5.55
C ARG A 97 5.28 22.28 5.74
N LYS A 98 5.72 23.00 4.69
CA LYS A 98 6.87 23.92 4.72
C LYS A 98 6.57 25.27 5.42
N TYR A 99 5.37 25.84 5.28
CA TYR A 99 4.98 27.07 5.98
C TYR A 99 4.67 26.80 7.45
N LEU A 100 4.03 25.67 7.75
CA LEU A 100 3.78 25.20 9.12
C LEU A 100 5.09 24.92 9.88
N LEU A 101 6.12 24.39 9.21
CA LEU A 101 7.47 24.28 9.76
C LEU A 101 8.10 25.64 10.04
N ARG A 102 7.93 26.63 9.15
CA ARG A 102 8.41 28.01 9.37
C ARG A 102 7.69 28.72 10.51
N VAL A 103 6.38 28.53 10.66
CA VAL A 103 5.61 29.07 11.79
C VAL A 103 6.01 28.37 13.09
N LYS A 104 6.27 27.06 13.08
CA LYS A 104 6.80 26.31 14.24
C LYS A 104 8.20 26.77 14.65
N PHE A 105 9.08 27.04 13.68
CA PHE A 105 10.38 27.65 13.97
C PHE A 105 10.22 29.08 14.48
N ALA A 106 9.32 29.87 13.90
CA ALA A 106 9.05 31.25 14.31
C ALA A 106 8.50 31.35 15.73
N THR A 107 7.57 30.47 16.13
CA THR A 107 7.04 30.44 17.50
C THR A 107 8.07 29.94 18.50
N LEU A 108 8.87 28.93 18.16
CA LEU A 108 9.98 28.50 19.01
C LEU A 108 11.02 29.61 19.18
N THR A 109 11.39 30.31 18.11
CA THR A 109 12.30 31.47 18.20
C THR A 109 11.67 32.62 18.96
N LEU A 110 10.36 32.86 18.86
CA LEU A 110 9.67 33.90 19.64
C LEU A 110 9.71 33.58 21.13
N VAL A 111 9.51 32.33 21.53
CA VAL A 111 9.62 31.87 22.93
C VAL A 111 11.05 32.02 23.45
N VAL A 112 12.05 31.68 22.64
CA VAL A 112 13.47 31.87 22.99
C VAL A 112 13.82 33.36 23.09
N ILE A 113 13.35 34.19 22.16
CA ILE A 113 13.57 35.64 22.16
C ILE A 113 12.85 36.30 23.34
N THR A 114 11.63 35.90 23.67
CA THR A 114 10.93 36.42 24.85
C THR A 114 11.60 36.00 26.15
N ALA A 115 12.15 34.78 26.25
CA ALA A 115 12.98 34.37 27.38
C ALA A 115 14.28 35.21 27.49
N ILE A 116 14.91 35.53 26.37
CA ILE A 116 16.10 36.41 26.32
C ILE A 116 15.74 37.86 26.68
N ILE A 117 14.63 38.39 26.18
CA ILE A 117 14.16 39.76 26.52
C ILE A 117 13.79 39.82 28.00
N PHE A 118 13.10 38.82 28.53
CA PHE A 118 12.77 38.74 29.96
C PHE A 118 14.05 38.71 30.81
N TYR A 119 15.07 37.96 30.38
CA TYR A 119 16.40 37.96 31.00
C TYR A 119 17.06 39.35 31.02
N PHE A 120 17.02 40.08 29.90
CA PHE A 120 17.58 41.43 29.84
C PHE A 120 16.79 42.47 30.63
N VAL A 121 15.44 42.41 30.62
CA VAL A 121 14.58 43.32 31.38
C VAL A 121 14.77 43.14 32.90
N GLN A 122 14.94 41.90 33.37
CA GLN A 122 15.25 41.64 34.78
C GLN A 122 16.66 42.11 35.18
N SER A 123 17.63 42.06 34.26
CA SER A 123 18.98 42.56 34.51
C SER A 123 19.06 44.10 34.59
N ALA A 124 18.18 44.80 33.86
CA ALA A 124 18.16 46.27 33.80
C ALA A 124 17.62 46.91 35.10
N ASP A 125 16.72 46.23 35.83
CA ASP A 125 16.17 46.75 37.09
C ASP A 125 17.21 46.73 38.24
N LYS A 126 18.27 45.92 38.15
CA LYS A 126 19.35 45.88 39.16
C LYS A 126 20.33 47.05 39.04
N GLN A 127 20.52 47.68 37.87
CA GLN A 127 21.39 48.85 37.74
C GLN A 127 20.78 50.15 38.29
N LYS A 128 19.46 50.18 38.56
CA LYS A 128 18.77 51.39 39.04
C LYS A 128 18.84 51.59 40.57
N LYS A 129 19.40 50.63 41.32
CA LYS A 129 19.45 50.65 42.79
C LYS A 129 20.78 51.09 43.40
N GLU A 130 21.78 51.44 42.59
CA GLU A 130 23.15 51.73 43.07
C GLU A 130 23.71 53.10 42.66
N ILE A 131 22.85 54.10 42.40
CA ILE A 131 23.31 55.49 42.20
C ILE A 131 22.42 56.46 42.97
N THR A 132 22.73 56.70 44.25
CA THR A 132 22.35 57.93 44.96
C THR A 132 23.29 58.17 46.15
N LEU A 133 24.24 59.11 46.05
CA LEU A 133 24.53 60.24 46.99
C LEU A 133 25.80 61.02 46.54
N PRO A 134 26.04 62.27 47.01
CA PRO A 134 26.07 63.42 46.11
C PRO A 134 27.44 64.10 45.94
N ASP A 135 27.43 64.95 44.91
CA ASP A 135 28.42 65.89 44.40
C ASP A 135 28.80 67.04 45.38
N LYS A 136 30.07 67.46 45.32
CA LYS A 136 30.57 68.81 45.58
C LYS A 136 31.83 69.10 44.75
N THR A 137 31.63 69.75 43.61
CA THR A 137 32.32 70.94 43.04
C THR A 137 33.47 71.55 43.88
N ASP A 138 34.62 72.01 43.33
CA ASP A 138 34.73 72.93 42.19
C ASP A 138 36.17 73.11 41.61
N THR A 139 36.22 73.45 40.31
CA THR A 139 37.20 74.31 39.57
C THR A 139 38.69 73.93 39.34
N LYS A 140 39.07 73.62 38.08
CA LYS A 140 39.71 74.52 37.07
C LYS A 140 40.36 73.74 35.88
N LYS A 141 40.15 74.24 34.66
CA LYS A 141 40.80 73.90 33.36
C LYS A 141 42.15 74.65 33.21
N PRO A 142 42.96 74.51 32.12
CA PRO A 142 42.98 73.51 31.03
C PRO A 142 44.40 72.99 30.63
N GLY A 143 44.49 71.98 29.75
CA GLY A 143 45.60 71.89 28.77
C GLY A 143 46.25 70.51 28.49
N ASN A 144 45.92 69.95 27.33
CA ASN A 144 46.74 69.21 26.33
C ASN A 144 47.76 68.09 26.67
N LEU A 145 47.63 67.05 25.82
CA LEU A 145 48.63 66.21 25.12
C LEU A 145 49.39 65.07 25.83
N ALA A 146 49.24 63.90 25.19
CA ALA A 146 50.25 62.90 24.81
C ALA A 146 50.89 61.95 25.85
N ASP A 147 50.74 60.66 25.51
CA ASP A 147 51.71 59.56 25.54
C ASP A 147 52.29 58.98 26.85
N THR A 148 52.47 57.66 26.74
CA THR A 148 53.47 56.77 27.38
C THR A 148 53.27 56.24 28.82
N LEU A 149 53.02 54.91 28.88
CA LEU A 149 53.64 53.90 29.77
C LEU A 149 55.11 54.22 30.14
N PRO A 150 55.78 53.62 31.17
CA PRO A 150 55.37 52.52 32.09
C PRO A 150 55.91 52.60 33.56
N LYS A 151 55.59 51.57 34.37
CA LYS A 151 56.47 50.82 35.31
C LYS A 151 57.06 51.45 36.60
N ASP A 152 56.74 50.74 37.70
CA ASP A 152 57.63 50.09 38.68
C ASP A 152 57.92 50.67 40.09
N ASN A 153 57.90 49.72 41.03
CA ASN A 153 58.61 49.60 42.32
C ASN A 153 58.26 50.55 43.47
N ARG A 154 57.73 50.02 44.59
CA ARG A 154 58.45 49.36 45.72
C ARG A 154 59.54 50.25 46.33
N ALA A 155 59.33 50.70 47.57
CA ALA A 155 60.18 50.32 48.70
C ALA A 155 59.66 50.90 50.03
N ASP A 156 59.80 50.05 51.04
CA ASP A 156 59.62 50.23 52.48
C ASP A 156 60.41 51.41 53.08
N VAL A 157 59.89 52.02 54.15
CA VAL A 157 60.71 52.51 55.27
C VAL A 157 59.98 52.29 56.61
N LEU A 158 60.74 51.68 57.51
CA LEU A 158 60.45 51.21 58.88
C LEU A 158 60.61 52.36 59.91
N PRO A 159 60.53 52.13 61.24
CA PRO A 159 59.72 52.89 62.19
C PRO A 159 60.51 53.93 62.99
N ASP A 160 59.82 54.77 63.77
CA ASP A 160 60.40 55.35 64.98
C ASP A 160 59.34 55.59 66.07
N LYS A 161 59.76 55.27 67.31
CA LYS A 161 59.06 55.32 68.60
C LYS A 161 59.92 56.23 69.53
N PRO A 162 59.59 56.47 70.81
CA PRO A 162 58.36 56.90 71.50
C PRO A 162 58.53 58.29 72.19
N THR A 163 57.44 58.89 72.67
CA THR A 163 57.48 59.69 73.92
C THR A 163 56.13 59.66 74.63
N THR A 164 56.09 59.06 75.83
CA THR A 164 55.07 59.15 76.89
C THR A 164 55.44 60.32 77.85
N PRO A 165 54.65 60.72 78.88
CA PRO A 165 53.51 60.03 79.53
C PRO A 165 52.30 60.95 79.87
N VAL A 166 51.19 60.36 80.34
CA VAL A 166 50.66 60.56 81.71
C VAL A 166 49.42 59.66 81.93
N SER A 167 49.57 58.78 82.93
CA SER A 167 48.62 58.02 83.76
C SER A 167 47.12 58.37 83.71
N LYS A 168 46.27 57.32 83.62
CA LYS A 168 45.32 56.92 84.67
C LYS A 168 44.69 55.54 84.44
N GLU A 169 44.77 54.73 85.50
CA GLU A 169 43.90 53.61 85.92
C GLU A 169 43.66 52.43 84.95
N THR A 170 44.38 51.35 85.23
CA THR A 170 44.19 49.99 84.71
C THR A 170 42.81 49.42 85.11
N PRO A 171 41.98 48.96 84.15
CA PRO A 171 40.89 48.02 84.42
C PRO A 171 41.46 46.64 84.76
N ILE A 172 40.73 45.88 85.57
CA ILE A 172 41.09 44.52 86.00
C ILE A 172 41.21 43.62 84.76
N GLU A 173 42.39 43.04 84.53
CA GLU A 173 42.68 42.17 83.40
C GLU A 173 42.12 40.76 83.70
N PHE A 174 40.98 40.38 83.10
CA PHE A 174 40.50 38.99 83.12
C PHE A 174 41.03 38.23 81.90
N LYS A 175 41.29 36.94 82.05
CA LYS A 175 41.69 36.04 80.96
C LYS A 175 40.47 35.33 80.39
N HIS A 176 40.44 35.14 79.07
CA HIS A 176 39.39 34.38 78.41
C HIS A 176 39.97 33.36 77.41
N GLU A 177 39.28 32.24 77.26
CA GLU A 177 39.58 31.19 76.27
C GLU A 177 38.30 30.89 75.47
N ILE A 178 38.39 30.86 74.14
CA ILE A 178 37.28 30.52 73.24
C ILE A 178 37.52 29.13 72.66
N ILE A 179 36.54 28.24 72.80
CA ILE A 179 36.57 26.88 72.26
C ILE A 179 35.45 26.75 71.24
N TYR A 180 35.80 26.36 70.01
CA TYR A 180 34.87 26.15 68.91
C TYR A 180 34.50 24.67 68.79
N GLU A 181 33.22 24.36 68.89
CA GLU A 181 32.70 22.99 68.82
C GLU A 181 31.69 22.88 67.66
N GLN A 182 31.79 21.78 66.90
CA GLN A 182 30.88 21.40 65.81
C GLN A 182 30.82 22.40 64.62
N PRO A 183 31.67 22.24 63.58
CA PRO A 183 31.57 23.07 62.37
C PRO A 183 30.28 22.79 61.58
N ILE A 184 29.68 23.84 61.01
CA ILE A 184 28.45 23.76 60.22
C ILE A 184 28.75 23.22 58.81
N THR A 185 27.97 22.24 58.35
CA THR A 185 28.05 21.76 56.95
C THR A 185 27.06 22.51 56.06
N LEU A 186 27.57 23.37 55.17
CA LEU A 186 26.75 24.17 54.28
C LEU A 186 26.07 23.28 53.21
N GLN A 187 24.74 23.14 53.25
CA GLN A 187 23.98 22.46 52.18
C GLN A 187 23.63 23.45 51.05
N ARG A 188 23.88 23.06 49.80
CA ARG A 188 23.54 23.87 48.60
C ARG A 188 22.29 23.31 47.92
N ARG A 189 21.29 24.18 47.68
CA ARG A 189 20.04 23.82 46.99
C ARG A 189 20.22 23.78 45.47
N ASN A 190 19.94 22.63 44.83
CA ASN A 190 20.19 22.43 43.40
C ASN A 190 18.94 22.75 42.55
N ILE A 191 18.75 24.04 42.23
CA ILE A 191 17.57 24.59 41.55
C ILE A 191 17.47 24.12 40.07
N ASN A 192 18.58 23.66 39.49
CA ASN A 192 18.68 23.21 38.10
C ASN A 192 17.66 22.12 37.71
N LEU A 193 17.48 21.10 38.56
CA LEU A 193 16.61 19.95 38.26
C LEU A 193 15.13 20.35 38.22
N GLN A 194 14.74 21.29 39.08
CA GLN A 194 13.35 21.73 39.22
C GLN A 194 12.92 22.60 38.03
N ILE A 195 13.79 23.54 37.62
CA ILE A 195 13.50 24.41 36.47
C ILE A 195 13.56 23.63 35.15
N SER A 196 14.54 22.73 34.98
CA SER A 196 14.61 21.89 33.77
C SER A 196 13.40 20.97 33.63
N GLY A 197 12.93 20.41 34.76
CA GLY A 197 11.75 19.54 34.79
C GLY A 197 10.48 20.32 34.39
N LEU A 198 10.24 21.47 35.00
CA LEU A 198 9.05 22.30 34.73
C LEU A 198 9.01 22.79 33.28
N LEU A 199 10.12 23.34 32.77
CA LEU A 199 10.17 23.86 31.40
C LEU A 199 10.08 22.72 30.36
N GLY A 200 10.72 21.59 30.65
CA GLY A 200 10.63 20.39 29.83
C GLY A 200 9.20 19.85 29.73
N ILE A 201 8.47 19.80 30.85
CA ILE A 201 7.06 19.37 30.90
C ILE A 201 6.16 20.33 30.12
N LEU A 202 6.40 21.64 30.20
CA LEU A 202 5.63 22.64 29.45
C LEU A 202 5.82 22.48 27.92
N ILE A 203 7.07 22.33 27.46
CA ILE A 203 7.37 22.11 26.04
C ILE A 203 6.80 20.77 25.56
N ALA A 204 6.92 19.72 26.38
CA ALA A 204 6.32 18.42 26.12
C ALA A 204 4.80 18.46 26.03
N ALA A 205 4.12 19.20 26.91
CA ALA A 205 2.67 19.38 26.89
C ALA A 205 2.22 20.12 25.62
N VAL A 206 2.96 21.15 25.19
CA VAL A 206 2.69 21.88 23.94
C VAL A 206 2.91 20.99 22.72
N LEU A 207 4.00 20.23 22.66
CA LEU A 207 4.28 19.29 21.56
C LEU A 207 3.24 18.16 21.50
N TYR A 208 2.88 17.60 22.65
CA TYR A 208 1.81 16.62 22.79
C TYR A 208 0.49 17.19 22.29
N HIS A 209 0.15 18.41 22.72
CA HIS A 209 -1.07 19.06 22.28
C HIS A 209 -1.04 19.35 20.78
N ILE A 210 0.08 19.75 20.17
CA ILE A 210 0.15 20.00 18.72
C ILE A 210 0.04 18.71 17.90
N ILE A 211 0.78 17.66 18.27
CA ILE A 211 0.85 16.41 17.50
C ILE A 211 -0.42 15.57 17.67
N PHE A 212 -0.89 15.41 18.91
CA PHE A 212 -2.04 14.53 19.20
C PHE A 212 -3.39 15.21 19.07
N TYR A 213 -3.51 16.53 19.21
CA TYR A 213 -4.76 17.23 18.89
C TYR A 213 -5.06 17.16 17.40
N GLU A 214 -4.06 17.26 16.51
CA GLU A 214 -4.27 17.08 15.08
C GLU A 214 -4.72 15.66 14.73
N GLN A 215 -4.09 14.63 15.32
CA GLN A 215 -4.51 13.24 15.11
C GLN A 215 -5.89 12.95 15.69
N ARG A 216 -6.18 13.44 16.91
CA ARG A 216 -7.50 13.32 17.52
C ARG A 216 -8.56 14.04 16.70
N LYS A 217 -8.26 15.21 16.13
CA LYS A 217 -9.20 15.95 15.28
C LYS A 217 -9.37 15.32 13.90
N LEU A 218 -8.37 14.60 13.40
CA LEU A 218 -8.48 13.75 12.21
C LEU A 218 -9.35 12.52 12.49
N MET A 219 -9.12 11.83 13.61
CA MET A 219 -9.95 10.71 14.06
C MET A 219 -11.39 11.17 14.36
N GLU A 220 -11.61 12.27 15.06
CA GLU A 220 -12.94 12.85 15.30
C GLU A 220 -13.59 13.36 14.01
N ARG A 221 -12.83 13.72 12.97
CA ARG A 221 -13.37 14.03 11.63
C ARG A 221 -13.72 12.76 10.86
N GLU A 222 -12.95 11.69 11.02
CA GLU A 222 -13.25 10.37 10.43
C GLU A 222 -14.40 9.68 11.18
N GLU A 223 -14.49 9.83 12.50
CA GLU A 223 -15.60 9.39 13.35
C GLU A 223 -16.83 10.25 13.12
N ARG A 224 -16.72 11.58 12.96
CA ARG A 224 -17.88 12.38 12.51
C ARG A 224 -18.27 12.06 11.08
N LYS A 225 -17.35 11.69 10.20
CA LYS A 225 -17.72 11.16 8.88
C LYS A 225 -18.44 9.83 9.02
N LYS A 226 -17.97 8.93 9.89
CA LYS A 226 -18.66 7.67 10.22
C LYS A 226 -19.99 7.90 10.93
N GLU A 227 -20.15 8.88 11.81
CA GLU A 227 -21.40 9.21 12.51
C GLU A 227 -22.40 9.93 11.59
N VAL A 228 -21.90 10.72 10.63
CA VAL A 228 -22.71 11.32 9.55
C VAL A 228 -23.03 10.28 8.46
N GLU A 229 -22.21 9.23 8.31
CA GLU A 229 -22.42 8.08 7.40
C GLU A 229 -23.09 6.86 8.07
N THR A 230 -23.31 6.86 9.39
CA THR A 230 -24.16 5.89 10.09
C THR A 230 -25.54 6.52 10.30
N PRO A 231 -26.54 6.17 9.47
CA PRO A 231 -27.91 6.42 9.85
C PRO A 231 -28.26 5.50 11.03
N ASP A 232 -29.28 5.94 11.74
CA ASP A 232 -30.06 5.17 12.69
C ASP A 232 -30.27 3.71 12.21
N ARG A 233 -30.38 2.81 13.18
CA ARG A 233 -30.26 1.35 13.06
C ARG A 233 -31.48 0.68 12.37
N ASN A 234 -32.07 1.36 11.38
CA ASN A 234 -33.25 0.97 10.63
C ASN A 234 -33.26 1.43 9.15
N ASP A 235 -32.17 1.96 8.59
CA ASP A 235 -32.12 2.34 7.17
C ASP A 235 -31.02 1.56 6.41
N ASP A 236 -31.44 0.48 5.77
CA ASP A 236 -30.76 -0.28 4.70
C ASP A 236 -30.52 0.57 3.42
N ARG A 237 -29.90 1.75 3.56
CA ARG A 237 -29.76 2.74 2.47
C ARG A 237 -28.36 2.90 1.89
N TRP A 238 -27.53 1.87 1.97
CA TRP A 238 -26.48 1.64 0.97
C TRP A 238 -26.87 0.56 -0.05
N ALA A 239 -28.16 0.18 -0.05
CA ALA A 239 -28.81 -0.63 -1.07
C ALA A 239 -29.87 0.13 -1.88
N SER A 240 -30.06 1.44 -1.71
CA SER A 240 -31.01 2.20 -2.54
C SER A 240 -30.62 3.66 -2.77
N SER A 241 -29.99 3.92 -3.91
CA SER A 241 -30.18 5.17 -4.64
C SER A 241 -30.83 4.80 -5.96
N ASN A 242 -32.12 5.11 -6.10
CA ASN A 242 -32.96 5.02 -7.32
C ASN A 242 -32.23 4.57 -8.60
N TYR A 243 -31.95 3.28 -8.65
CA TYR A 243 -31.91 2.50 -9.87
C TYR A 243 -33.27 1.82 -9.89
N ASP A 244 -34.04 2.11 -10.93
CA ASP A 244 -35.42 1.63 -11.09
C ASP A 244 -35.50 0.10 -10.87
N ASP A 245 -36.64 -0.38 -10.38
CA ASP A 245 -36.96 -1.81 -10.17
C ASP A 245 -36.72 -2.73 -11.40
N GLU A 246 -36.41 -2.17 -12.56
CA GLU A 246 -35.93 -2.91 -13.73
C GLU A 246 -34.47 -3.41 -13.55
N ASP A 247 -33.62 -2.66 -12.84
CA ASP A 247 -32.21 -2.98 -12.67
C ASP A 247 -31.95 -4.06 -11.63
N GLU A 248 -32.83 -4.26 -10.64
CA GLU A 248 -32.67 -5.36 -9.66
C GLU A 248 -33.07 -6.73 -10.26
N ARG A 249 -33.90 -6.72 -11.32
CA ARG A 249 -34.11 -7.88 -12.20
C ARG A 249 -32.93 -8.09 -13.14
N LEU A 250 -32.36 -7.02 -13.72
CA LEU A 250 -31.13 -7.09 -14.52
C LEU A 250 -29.93 -7.58 -13.70
N VAL A 251 -29.70 -7.11 -12.48
CA VAL A 251 -28.56 -7.53 -11.63
C VAL A 251 -28.68 -8.98 -11.16
N LYS A 252 -29.91 -9.54 -11.11
CA LYS A 252 -30.13 -10.98 -10.87
C LYS A 252 -30.05 -11.84 -12.13
N GLU A 253 -30.23 -11.27 -13.32
CA GLU A 253 -30.18 -11.98 -14.62
C GLU A 253 -28.90 -11.77 -15.42
N LEU A 254 -28.02 -10.84 -15.03
CA LEU A 254 -26.79 -10.57 -15.77
C LEU A 254 -25.66 -11.51 -15.35
N GLU A 255 -25.20 -12.30 -16.33
CA GLU A 255 -24.08 -13.22 -16.21
C GLU A 255 -22.86 -12.55 -15.56
N PRO A 256 -22.09 -13.27 -14.71
CA PRO A 256 -20.93 -12.71 -14.05
C PRO A 256 -19.93 -12.19 -15.07
N ALA A 257 -19.57 -10.90 -14.98
CA ALA A 257 -18.57 -10.30 -15.86
C ALA A 257 -17.27 -11.12 -15.84
N ASN A 258 -16.86 -11.61 -17.01
CA ASN A 258 -15.65 -12.41 -17.16
C ASN A 258 -14.48 -11.50 -17.53
N LEU A 259 -13.42 -11.54 -16.73
CA LEU A 259 -12.15 -10.91 -17.07
C LEU A 259 -11.53 -11.68 -18.22
N SER A 260 -11.28 -11.00 -19.34
CA SER A 260 -10.59 -11.57 -20.48
C SER A 260 -9.11 -11.23 -20.38
N PHE A 261 -8.26 -12.24 -20.31
CA PHE A 261 -6.81 -12.06 -20.27
C PHE A 261 -6.23 -12.03 -21.70
N PRO A 262 -5.10 -11.32 -21.92
CA PRO A 262 -4.46 -11.24 -23.22
C PRO A 262 -4.07 -12.63 -23.76
N PRO A 263 -4.16 -12.87 -25.08
CA PRO A 263 -3.89 -14.18 -25.65
C PRO A 263 -2.45 -14.64 -25.40
N LYS A 264 -2.28 -15.84 -24.84
CA LYS A 264 -0.97 -16.43 -24.50
C LYS A 264 -0.57 -17.62 -25.39
N ASN A 265 -1.28 -17.86 -26.47
CA ASN A 265 -1.02 -18.96 -27.42
C ASN A 265 0.39 -18.97 -28.02
N TYR A 266 1.11 -17.84 -28.00
CA TYR A 266 2.50 -17.76 -28.46
C TYR A 266 3.48 -18.58 -27.60
N LEU A 267 3.09 -18.95 -26.38
CA LEU A 267 3.89 -19.78 -25.49
C LEU A 267 3.92 -21.26 -25.92
N ILE A 268 2.92 -21.70 -26.69
CA ILE A 268 2.78 -23.11 -27.11
C ILE A 268 3.85 -23.43 -28.16
N GLN A 269 4.69 -24.41 -27.85
CA GLN A 269 5.81 -24.76 -28.71
C GLN A 269 5.35 -25.59 -29.93
N ARG A 270 5.83 -25.17 -31.10
CA ARG A 270 5.55 -25.85 -32.36
C ARG A 270 6.61 -26.91 -32.62
N THR A 271 6.24 -28.17 -32.41
CA THR A 271 7.12 -29.31 -32.62
C THR A 271 7.32 -29.61 -34.13
N ARG A 272 8.15 -30.61 -34.46
CA ARG A 272 8.41 -31.01 -35.86
C ARG A 272 7.15 -31.53 -36.55
N GLU A 273 6.26 -32.16 -35.79
CA GLU A 273 4.99 -32.73 -36.23
C GLU A 273 4.09 -31.65 -36.84
N PHE A 274 4.01 -30.46 -36.23
CA PHE A 274 3.26 -29.31 -36.79
C PHE A 274 3.70 -28.96 -38.22
N ARG A 275 5.01 -28.95 -38.49
CA ARG A 275 5.54 -28.66 -39.84
C ARG A 275 5.15 -29.75 -40.83
N ARG A 276 5.14 -31.02 -40.40
CA ARG A 276 4.76 -32.15 -41.26
C ARG A 276 3.27 -32.18 -41.56
N ILE A 277 2.43 -31.97 -40.54
CA ILE A 277 0.97 -31.80 -40.66
C ILE A 277 0.66 -30.69 -41.65
N LYS A 278 1.24 -29.50 -41.46
CA LYS A 278 1.13 -28.37 -42.39
C LYS A 278 1.51 -28.78 -43.82
N THR A 279 2.69 -29.36 -43.98
CA THR A 279 3.21 -29.74 -45.31
C THR A 279 2.28 -30.73 -46.00
N ALA A 280 1.70 -31.66 -45.24
CA ALA A 280 0.76 -32.63 -45.78
C ALA A 280 -0.55 -31.96 -46.21
N LEU A 281 -1.20 -31.18 -45.33
CA LEU A 281 -2.49 -30.58 -45.65
C LEU A 281 -2.45 -29.52 -46.76
N LYS A 282 -1.28 -28.89 -46.98
CA LYS A 282 -1.08 -27.94 -48.09
C LYS A 282 -0.84 -28.58 -49.45
N LYS A 283 -0.52 -29.88 -49.50
CA LYS A 283 -0.28 -30.52 -50.79
C LYS A 283 -1.60 -30.61 -51.56
N PRO A 284 -1.66 -30.07 -52.78
CA PRO A 284 -2.88 -30.11 -53.56
C PRO A 284 -3.22 -31.54 -53.97
N VAL A 285 -4.48 -31.76 -54.30
CA VAL A 285 -4.96 -33.05 -54.82
C VAL A 285 -4.97 -32.97 -56.34
N MET A 286 -4.43 -33.99 -56.97
CA MET A 286 -4.61 -34.23 -58.40
C MET A 286 -5.99 -34.86 -58.58
N ILE A 287 -6.88 -34.15 -59.27
CA ILE A 287 -8.20 -34.68 -59.64
C ILE A 287 -8.12 -35.07 -61.11
N GLU A 288 -8.22 -36.39 -61.35
CA GLU A 288 -8.36 -36.91 -62.71
C GLU A 288 -9.76 -36.62 -63.25
N GLY A 289 -9.86 -36.29 -64.54
CA GLY A 289 -11.12 -36.46 -65.26
C GLY A 289 -12.14 -35.32 -65.18
N ARG A 290 -11.84 -34.18 -64.53
CA ARG A 290 -12.83 -33.08 -64.42
C ARG A 290 -12.96 -32.21 -65.67
N ALA A 291 -11.89 -32.08 -66.46
CA ALA A 291 -11.89 -31.26 -67.67
C ALA A 291 -11.54 -32.12 -68.90
N LEU A 292 -12.48 -32.23 -69.83
CA LEU A 292 -12.23 -32.90 -71.11
C LEU A 292 -11.19 -32.10 -71.89
N ASN A 293 -10.04 -32.69 -72.18
CA ASN A 293 -9.08 -32.09 -73.10
C ASN A 293 -9.57 -32.32 -74.52
N ILE A 294 -10.36 -31.38 -75.04
CA ILE A 294 -10.96 -31.48 -76.38
C ILE A 294 -9.88 -31.70 -77.45
N PRO A 295 -8.77 -30.94 -77.52
CA PRO A 295 -7.71 -31.18 -78.51
C PRO A 295 -7.10 -32.58 -78.47
N LYS A 296 -6.71 -33.08 -77.29
CA LYS A 296 -6.12 -34.42 -77.12
C LYS A 296 -7.15 -35.51 -77.44
N SER A 297 -8.41 -35.32 -77.03
CA SER A 297 -9.51 -36.24 -77.31
C SER A 297 -9.78 -36.37 -78.81
N ILE A 298 -9.85 -35.25 -79.53
CA ILE A 298 -9.99 -35.24 -80.98
C ILE A 298 -8.82 -35.98 -81.61
N TYR A 299 -7.59 -35.61 -81.28
CA TYR A 299 -6.39 -36.22 -81.84
C TYR A 299 -6.32 -37.74 -81.61
N SER A 300 -6.60 -38.19 -80.38
CA SER A 300 -6.63 -39.62 -80.03
C SER A 300 -7.71 -40.39 -80.79
N SER A 301 -8.91 -39.80 -80.90
CA SER A 301 -10.05 -40.40 -81.63
C SER A 301 -9.77 -40.50 -83.13
N THR A 302 -9.19 -39.45 -83.73
CA THR A 302 -8.78 -39.47 -85.14
C THR A 302 -7.71 -40.53 -85.39
N ARG A 303 -6.73 -40.67 -84.48
CA ARG A 303 -5.67 -41.69 -84.59
C ARG A 303 -6.19 -43.12 -84.46
N LYS A 304 -7.29 -43.32 -83.73
CA LYS A 304 -8.01 -44.60 -83.62
C LYS A 304 -9.09 -44.74 -84.70
N ALA A 305 -8.86 -44.23 -85.91
CA ALA A 305 -9.76 -44.37 -87.06
C ALA A 305 -11.22 -43.89 -86.80
N GLY A 306 -11.38 -42.87 -85.95
CA GLY A 306 -12.70 -42.30 -85.63
C GLY A 306 -13.41 -42.95 -84.44
N PHE A 307 -12.85 -43.99 -83.83
CA PHE A 307 -13.36 -44.51 -82.56
C PHE A 307 -13.11 -43.50 -81.42
N LEU A 308 -14.18 -43.10 -80.74
CA LEU A 308 -14.15 -42.08 -79.69
C LEU A 308 -13.22 -42.49 -78.55
N SER A 309 -12.22 -41.64 -78.26
CA SER A 309 -11.27 -41.81 -77.16
C SER A 309 -11.12 -40.49 -76.42
N LEU A 310 -11.96 -40.30 -75.40
CA LEU A 310 -11.94 -39.11 -74.54
C LEU A 310 -10.69 -39.12 -73.66
N LEU A 311 -9.93 -38.02 -73.71
CA LEU A 311 -8.78 -37.76 -72.86
C LEU A 311 -9.07 -36.51 -72.03
N TYR A 312 -8.82 -36.62 -70.74
CA TYR A 312 -9.07 -35.57 -69.77
C TYR A 312 -7.75 -34.97 -69.30
N ASP A 313 -7.75 -33.68 -68.96
CA ASP A 313 -6.62 -33.06 -68.28
C ASP A 313 -6.70 -33.32 -66.78
N GLU A 314 -5.54 -33.50 -66.18
CA GLU A 314 -5.38 -33.52 -64.73
C GLU A 314 -5.46 -32.09 -64.22
N HIS A 315 -6.32 -31.85 -63.23
CA HIS A 315 -6.41 -30.56 -62.56
C HIS A 315 -5.90 -30.66 -61.12
N ILE A 316 -5.13 -29.64 -60.73
CA ILE A 316 -4.65 -29.46 -59.37
C ILE A 316 -5.70 -28.62 -58.63
N GLU A 317 -6.33 -29.19 -57.60
CA GLU A 317 -7.21 -28.45 -56.69
C GLU A 317 -6.60 -28.35 -55.29
N GLU A 318 -6.81 -27.20 -54.64
CA GLU A 318 -6.44 -27.01 -53.25
C GLU A 318 -7.42 -27.76 -52.33
N ARG A 319 -6.89 -28.42 -51.30
CA ARG A 319 -7.73 -29.12 -50.32
C ARG A 319 -8.50 -28.13 -49.47
N GLN A 320 -9.82 -28.31 -49.42
CA GLN A 320 -10.72 -27.54 -48.57
C GLN A 320 -11.22 -28.42 -47.43
N PHE A 321 -11.20 -27.87 -46.21
CA PHE A 321 -11.63 -28.56 -45.00
C PHE A 321 -12.78 -27.82 -44.34
N VAL A 322 -13.79 -28.59 -43.93
CA VAL A 322 -14.80 -28.16 -42.96
C VAL A 322 -14.46 -28.82 -41.64
N VAL A 323 -14.26 -28.00 -40.60
CA VAL A 323 -13.84 -28.45 -39.27
C VAL A 323 -14.96 -28.19 -38.28
N PHE A 324 -15.39 -29.22 -37.56
CA PHE A 324 -16.31 -29.09 -36.43
C PHE A 324 -15.57 -29.34 -35.13
N ILE A 325 -15.65 -28.41 -34.19
CA ILE A 325 -15.00 -28.50 -32.87
C ILE A 325 -16.09 -28.71 -31.81
N GLU A 326 -16.00 -29.83 -31.08
CA GLU A 326 -16.90 -30.17 -29.99
C GLU A 326 -16.45 -29.48 -28.69
N GLY A 327 -17.39 -28.80 -28.02
CA GLY A 327 -17.20 -28.19 -26.71
C GLY A 327 -17.55 -26.71 -26.64
N LYS A 328 -17.53 -26.15 -25.41
CA LYS A 328 -17.71 -24.72 -25.17
C LYS A 328 -16.47 -23.96 -25.64
N LYS A 329 -16.63 -22.74 -26.16
CA LYS A 329 -15.52 -21.94 -26.70
C LYS A 329 -14.47 -21.66 -25.62
N GLU A 330 -14.87 -21.49 -24.37
CA GLU A 330 -14.00 -21.18 -23.23
C GLU A 330 -13.27 -22.42 -22.67
N GLY A 331 -13.72 -23.63 -23.03
CA GLY A 331 -13.16 -24.88 -22.54
C GLY A 331 -11.72 -25.10 -23.00
N HIS A 332 -10.86 -25.60 -22.12
CA HIS A 332 -9.42 -25.73 -22.39
C HIS A 332 -9.12 -26.67 -23.58
N LEU A 333 -9.90 -27.75 -23.73
CA LEU A 333 -9.75 -28.67 -24.85
C LEU A 333 -10.15 -28.00 -26.18
N THR A 334 -11.26 -27.27 -26.20
CA THR A 334 -11.72 -26.49 -27.35
C THR A 334 -10.68 -25.45 -27.74
N GLN A 335 -10.10 -24.73 -26.76
CA GLN A 335 -9.04 -23.75 -26.98
C GLN A 335 -7.77 -24.37 -27.55
N LEU A 336 -7.39 -25.58 -27.11
CA LEU A 336 -6.24 -26.29 -27.66
C LEU A 336 -6.47 -26.74 -29.12
N PHE A 337 -7.67 -27.24 -29.43
CA PHE A 337 -8.06 -27.58 -30.80
C PHE A 337 -8.14 -26.35 -31.70
N ASP A 338 -8.72 -25.28 -31.18
CA ASP A 338 -8.81 -24.01 -31.86
C ASP A 338 -7.42 -23.41 -32.14
N TYR A 339 -6.47 -23.55 -31.21
CA TYR A 339 -5.06 -23.21 -31.46
C TYR A 339 -4.47 -23.97 -32.64
N LEU A 340 -4.69 -25.29 -32.72
CA LEU A 340 -4.21 -26.12 -33.83
C LEU A 340 -4.82 -25.65 -35.17
N ILE A 341 -6.13 -25.38 -35.20
CA ILE A 341 -6.81 -24.93 -36.40
C ILE A 341 -6.37 -23.52 -36.82
N HIS A 342 -6.24 -22.59 -35.88
CA HIS A 342 -5.69 -21.27 -36.15
C HIS A 342 -4.28 -21.32 -36.70
N PHE A 343 -3.43 -22.22 -36.18
CA PHE A 343 -2.10 -22.45 -36.75
C PHE A 343 -2.18 -22.88 -38.23
N LEU A 344 -3.08 -23.81 -38.57
CA LEU A 344 -3.23 -24.28 -39.95
C LEU A 344 -3.81 -23.20 -40.89
N GLN A 345 -4.79 -22.42 -40.42
CA GLN A 345 -5.35 -21.28 -41.15
C GLN A 345 -4.28 -20.22 -41.43
N ALA A 346 -3.47 -19.87 -40.42
CA ALA A 346 -2.34 -18.93 -40.58
C ALA A 346 -1.32 -19.42 -41.62
N GLU A 347 -1.22 -20.74 -41.81
CA GLU A 347 -0.34 -21.37 -42.80
C GLU A 347 -0.98 -21.51 -44.20
N LYS A 348 -2.13 -20.85 -44.41
CA LYS A 348 -2.91 -20.83 -45.66
C LYS A 348 -3.51 -22.19 -46.02
N VAL A 349 -3.90 -23.00 -45.05
CA VAL A 349 -4.78 -24.15 -45.30
C VAL A 349 -6.21 -23.63 -45.35
N LEU A 350 -6.98 -24.01 -46.38
CA LEU A 350 -8.36 -23.57 -46.55
C LEU A 350 -9.28 -24.31 -45.58
N ILE A 351 -9.59 -23.68 -44.44
CA ILE A 351 -10.39 -24.25 -43.36
C ILE A 351 -11.58 -23.33 -43.05
N ARG A 352 -12.80 -23.88 -43.11
CA ARG A 352 -14.00 -23.32 -42.51
C ARG A 352 -14.27 -24.05 -41.21
N LYS A 353 -14.27 -23.34 -40.07
CA LYS A 353 -14.44 -23.95 -38.74
C LYS A 353 -15.79 -23.57 -38.12
N PHE A 354 -16.33 -24.48 -37.33
CA PHE A 354 -17.59 -24.33 -36.58
C PHE A 354 -17.49 -25.02 -35.23
N TYR A 355 -18.31 -24.59 -34.26
CA TYR A 355 -18.36 -25.14 -32.91
C TYR A 355 -19.75 -25.71 -32.59
N PHE A 356 -19.80 -26.78 -31.80
CA PHE A 356 -21.03 -27.35 -31.25
C PHE A 356 -20.76 -27.97 -29.87
N THR A 357 -21.75 -28.01 -28.98
CA THR A 357 -21.56 -28.52 -27.61
C THR A 357 -22.29 -29.84 -27.35
N ASN A 358 -23.52 -29.97 -27.85
CA ASN A 358 -24.40 -31.11 -27.53
C ASN A 358 -24.96 -31.80 -28.79
N ASP A 359 -25.37 -31.02 -29.79
CA ASP A 359 -25.95 -31.54 -31.02
C ASP A 359 -25.16 -31.03 -32.22
N ILE A 360 -24.64 -31.96 -33.02
CA ILE A 360 -23.89 -31.66 -34.24
C ILE A 360 -24.77 -31.03 -35.33
N LYS A 361 -26.11 -31.08 -35.19
CA LYS A 361 -27.04 -30.45 -36.14
C LYS A 361 -27.01 -28.92 -36.06
N THR A 362 -26.67 -28.36 -34.90
CA THR A 362 -26.61 -26.92 -34.64
C THR A 362 -25.17 -26.48 -34.46
N LEU A 363 -24.65 -25.81 -35.48
CA LEU A 363 -23.26 -25.39 -35.56
C LEU A 363 -23.18 -23.87 -35.44
N SER A 364 -22.21 -23.35 -34.70
CA SER A 364 -21.95 -21.92 -34.60
C SER A 364 -20.62 -21.57 -35.27
N ASP A 365 -20.58 -20.47 -36.01
CA ASP A 365 -19.33 -19.96 -36.57
C ASP A 365 -18.52 -19.15 -35.54
N ASP A 366 -17.41 -18.56 -36.00
CA ASP A 366 -16.54 -17.72 -35.17
C ASP A 366 -17.28 -16.52 -34.58
N THR A 367 -18.22 -15.96 -35.34
CA THR A 367 -19.05 -14.81 -34.93
C THR A 367 -20.18 -15.20 -33.98
N GLY A 368 -20.42 -16.50 -33.79
CA GLY A 368 -21.54 -17.02 -32.99
C GLY A 368 -22.84 -17.14 -33.79
N LYS A 369 -22.81 -16.95 -35.10
CA LYS A 369 -23.97 -17.17 -35.95
C LYS A 369 -24.23 -18.66 -36.11
N TRP A 370 -25.49 -19.07 -35.88
CA TRP A 370 -25.92 -20.44 -36.02
C TRP A 370 -26.13 -20.82 -37.49
N GLN A 371 -25.70 -22.02 -37.85
CA GLN A 371 -25.90 -22.63 -39.15
C GLN A 371 -26.30 -24.11 -38.98
N SER A 372 -27.22 -24.57 -39.84
CA SER A 372 -27.68 -25.96 -39.79
C SER A 372 -26.69 -26.90 -40.50
N LEU A 373 -26.53 -28.12 -39.98
CA LEU A 373 -25.71 -29.16 -40.61
C LEU A 373 -26.19 -29.48 -42.04
N HIS A 374 -27.51 -29.41 -42.28
CA HIS A 374 -28.10 -29.65 -43.60
C HIS A 374 -27.72 -28.57 -44.63
N GLU A 375 -27.68 -27.29 -44.24
CA GLU A 375 -27.20 -26.25 -45.16
C GLU A 375 -25.70 -26.43 -45.47
N LEU A 376 -24.93 -26.80 -44.45
CA LEU A 376 -23.48 -27.01 -44.61
C LEU A 376 -23.13 -28.21 -45.49
N SER A 377 -23.91 -29.29 -45.41
CA SER A 377 -23.72 -30.47 -46.26
C SER A 377 -23.94 -30.17 -47.74
N ILE A 378 -24.91 -29.30 -48.06
CA ILE A 378 -25.17 -28.87 -49.44
C ILE A 378 -24.07 -27.91 -49.92
N GLN A 379 -23.69 -26.92 -49.11
CA GLN A 379 -22.72 -25.89 -49.49
C GLN A 379 -21.28 -26.42 -49.62
N SER A 380 -20.95 -27.48 -48.89
CA SER A 380 -19.57 -27.96 -48.75
C SER A 380 -19.34 -29.32 -49.42
N ASN A 381 -20.15 -29.66 -50.42
CA ASN A 381 -20.03 -30.91 -51.16
C ASN A 381 -18.63 -31.04 -51.79
N GLY A 382 -18.00 -32.19 -51.61
CA GLY A 382 -16.63 -32.47 -52.10
C GLY A 382 -15.49 -31.92 -51.24
N THR A 383 -15.77 -31.30 -50.10
CA THR A 383 -14.74 -30.92 -49.11
C THR A 383 -14.39 -32.09 -48.18
N HIS A 384 -13.29 -31.97 -47.43
CA HIS A 384 -12.95 -32.94 -46.38
C HIS A 384 -13.57 -32.52 -45.05
N LEU A 385 -14.25 -33.44 -44.37
CA LEU A 385 -14.82 -33.20 -43.05
C LEU A 385 -13.85 -33.66 -41.95
N LEU A 386 -13.56 -32.77 -41.00
CA LEU A 386 -12.76 -33.06 -39.82
C LEU A 386 -13.54 -32.70 -38.56
N ILE A 387 -13.82 -33.68 -37.69
CA ILE A 387 -14.48 -33.45 -36.40
C ILE A 387 -13.41 -33.57 -35.31
N LEU A 388 -13.23 -32.51 -34.53
CA LEU A 388 -12.39 -32.48 -33.34
C LEU A 388 -13.29 -32.65 -32.11
N GLY A 389 -13.37 -33.87 -31.58
CA GLY A 389 -14.34 -34.21 -30.55
C GLY A 389 -14.46 -35.71 -30.32
N SER A 390 -15.15 -36.09 -29.25
CA SER A 390 -15.42 -37.48 -28.87
C SER A 390 -16.26 -38.22 -29.90
N GLY A 391 -17.09 -37.49 -30.66
CA GLY A 391 -18.07 -38.07 -31.57
C GLY A 391 -19.30 -38.64 -30.87
N ARG A 392 -19.44 -38.47 -29.54
CA ARG A 392 -20.60 -38.97 -28.77
C ARG A 392 -21.92 -38.39 -29.28
N SER A 393 -21.91 -37.14 -29.77
CA SER A 393 -23.07 -36.49 -30.39
C SER A 393 -23.66 -37.24 -31.59
N LEU A 394 -22.87 -38.10 -32.26
CA LEU A 394 -23.31 -38.95 -33.37
C LEU A 394 -24.13 -40.17 -32.92
N PHE A 395 -24.13 -40.47 -31.62
CA PHE A 395 -24.82 -41.61 -31.03
C PHE A 395 -26.10 -41.17 -30.29
N THR A 396 -27.05 -42.09 -30.18
CA THR A 396 -28.19 -42.02 -29.27
C THR A 396 -27.77 -42.34 -27.84
N ASP A 397 -28.69 -42.16 -26.90
CA ASP A 397 -28.47 -42.50 -25.49
C ASP A 397 -28.25 -44.02 -25.33
N GLU A 398 -28.84 -44.83 -26.21
CA GLU A 398 -28.68 -46.28 -26.33
C GLU A 398 -27.38 -46.71 -27.06
N PHE A 399 -26.48 -45.77 -27.36
CA PHE A 399 -25.21 -46.00 -28.07
C PHE A 399 -25.36 -46.50 -29.51
N GLU A 400 -26.49 -46.23 -30.16
CA GLU A 400 -26.70 -46.49 -31.58
C GLU A 400 -26.36 -45.24 -32.41
N LEU A 401 -25.86 -45.41 -33.64
CA LEU A 401 -25.58 -44.26 -34.50
C LEU A 401 -26.86 -43.61 -35.01
N LYS A 402 -26.95 -42.28 -34.89
CA LYS A 402 -28.08 -41.47 -35.37
C LYS A 402 -28.14 -41.50 -36.90
N THR A 403 -29.03 -42.32 -37.44
CA THR A 403 -29.20 -42.51 -38.89
C THR A 403 -29.53 -41.21 -39.63
N ASN A 404 -30.34 -40.33 -39.01
CA ASN A 404 -30.67 -39.01 -39.55
C ASN A 404 -29.46 -38.07 -39.66
N VAL A 405 -28.47 -38.18 -38.78
CA VAL A 405 -27.23 -37.41 -38.84
C VAL A 405 -26.28 -38.05 -39.86
N LEU A 406 -26.11 -39.37 -39.82
CA LEU A 406 -25.28 -40.09 -40.78
C LEU A 406 -25.69 -39.81 -42.22
N GLY A 407 -27.00 -39.76 -42.51
CA GLY A 407 -27.53 -39.40 -43.81
C GLY A 407 -27.04 -38.04 -44.31
N LEU A 408 -26.97 -37.04 -43.43
CA LEU A 408 -26.45 -35.71 -43.78
C LEU A 408 -24.93 -35.72 -44.01
N LEU A 409 -24.21 -36.56 -43.25
CA LEU A 409 -22.76 -36.68 -43.34
C LEU A 409 -22.30 -37.44 -44.59
N THR A 410 -23.18 -38.17 -45.29
CA THR A 410 -22.83 -38.90 -46.53
C THR A 410 -22.34 -38.00 -47.67
N SER A 411 -22.72 -36.71 -47.67
CA SER A 411 -22.27 -35.72 -48.65
C SER A 411 -20.76 -35.47 -48.63
N TRP A 412 -20.08 -35.78 -47.51
CA TRP A 412 -18.63 -35.69 -47.41
C TRP A 412 -17.98 -37.03 -47.75
N PRO A 413 -17.21 -37.10 -48.85
CA PRO A 413 -16.59 -38.35 -49.28
C PRO A 413 -15.48 -38.81 -48.34
N GLN A 414 -14.91 -37.89 -47.55
CA GLN A 414 -13.83 -38.17 -46.61
C GLN A 414 -14.18 -37.54 -45.26
N LYS A 415 -14.28 -38.39 -44.23
CA LYS A 415 -14.77 -38.04 -42.90
C LYS A 415 -13.75 -38.51 -41.86
N TYR A 416 -13.23 -37.57 -41.08
CA TYR A 416 -12.18 -37.84 -40.11
C TYR A 416 -12.59 -37.36 -38.73
N ILE A 417 -12.23 -38.14 -37.70
CA ILE A 417 -12.48 -37.77 -36.30
C ILE A 417 -11.15 -37.77 -35.55
N ILE A 418 -10.82 -36.64 -34.93
CA ILE A 418 -9.72 -36.51 -33.98
C ILE A 418 -10.34 -36.49 -32.59
N THR A 419 -10.26 -37.63 -31.90
CA THR A 419 -10.92 -37.81 -30.61
C THR A 419 -10.00 -37.42 -29.45
N PRO A 420 -10.50 -36.63 -28.47
CA PRO A 420 -9.77 -36.39 -27.24
C PRO A 420 -9.67 -37.67 -26.40
N THR A 421 -10.48 -38.70 -26.65
CA THR A 421 -10.39 -39.99 -25.93
C THR A 421 -9.04 -40.65 -26.18
N PRO A 422 -8.23 -40.90 -25.12
CA PRO A 422 -6.96 -41.60 -25.27
C PRO A 422 -7.15 -42.99 -25.86
N LEU A 423 -6.17 -43.47 -26.63
CA LEU A 423 -6.25 -44.76 -27.32
C LEU A 423 -6.53 -45.97 -26.41
N LYS A 424 -6.13 -45.91 -25.13
CA LYS A 424 -6.40 -46.97 -24.14
C LYS A 424 -7.85 -47.03 -23.69
N ASP A 425 -8.59 -45.93 -23.86
CA ASP A 425 -9.99 -45.80 -23.43
C ASP A 425 -10.98 -45.99 -24.58
N TRP A 426 -10.47 -46.27 -25.78
CA TRP A 426 -11.32 -46.56 -26.93
C TRP A 426 -12.22 -47.76 -26.63
N SER A 427 -13.49 -47.55 -26.94
CA SER A 427 -14.61 -48.41 -26.64
C SER A 427 -15.29 -48.91 -27.91
N TYR A 428 -16.46 -49.52 -27.76
CA TYR A 428 -17.33 -49.91 -28.86
C TYR A 428 -17.71 -48.73 -29.78
N MET A 429 -17.82 -47.51 -29.26
CA MET A 429 -18.20 -46.33 -30.06
C MET A 429 -17.15 -46.03 -31.15
N GLU A 430 -15.87 -46.04 -30.81
CA GLU A 430 -14.79 -45.81 -31.76
C GLU A 430 -14.71 -46.91 -32.84
N ASP A 431 -15.01 -48.15 -32.47
CA ASP A 431 -15.08 -49.26 -33.43
C ASP A 431 -16.29 -49.14 -34.36
N GLN A 432 -17.45 -48.69 -33.87
CA GLN A 432 -18.63 -48.41 -34.70
C GLN A 432 -18.37 -47.28 -35.71
N LEU A 433 -17.72 -46.19 -35.29
CA LEU A 433 -17.38 -45.10 -36.20
C LEU A 433 -16.46 -45.58 -37.34
N ASN A 434 -15.45 -46.41 -37.03
CA ASN A 434 -14.58 -47.01 -38.04
C ASN A 434 -15.31 -47.89 -39.06
N GLN A 435 -16.41 -48.54 -38.66
CA GLN A 435 -17.23 -49.36 -39.57
C GLN A 435 -18.06 -48.53 -40.54
N HIS A 436 -18.40 -47.28 -40.18
CA HIS A 436 -19.24 -46.37 -40.95
C HIS A 436 -18.43 -45.30 -41.72
N GLU A 437 -17.30 -45.70 -42.30
CA GLU A 437 -16.42 -44.87 -43.16
C GLU A 437 -15.77 -43.65 -42.46
N PHE A 438 -15.84 -43.54 -41.13
CA PHE A 438 -15.04 -42.56 -40.41
C PHE A 438 -13.66 -43.13 -40.17
N GLN A 439 -12.63 -42.32 -40.39
CA GLN A 439 -11.29 -42.65 -39.90
C GLN A 439 -11.04 -41.89 -38.61
N ILE A 440 -11.00 -42.62 -37.49
CA ILE A 440 -10.77 -42.06 -36.17
C ILE A 440 -9.29 -42.20 -35.76
N ILE A 441 -8.76 -41.14 -35.17
CA ILE A 441 -7.45 -41.12 -34.53
C ILE A 441 -7.53 -40.37 -33.20
N PRO A 442 -6.69 -40.70 -32.23
CA PRO A 442 -6.68 -39.95 -30.97
C PRO A 442 -5.96 -38.61 -31.17
N ALA A 443 -6.22 -37.65 -30.28
CA ALA A 443 -5.83 -36.25 -30.44
C ALA A 443 -4.33 -35.96 -30.29
N GLU A 444 -3.49 -36.94 -29.94
CA GLU A 444 -2.04 -36.75 -29.84
C GLU A 444 -1.45 -36.29 -31.17
N ILE A 445 -0.48 -35.36 -31.13
CA ILE A 445 0.04 -34.70 -32.33
C ILE A 445 0.67 -35.69 -33.32
N GLU A 446 1.27 -36.79 -32.82
CA GLU A 446 1.84 -37.83 -33.66
C GLU A 446 0.79 -38.67 -34.40
N ALA A 447 -0.40 -38.83 -33.81
CA ALA A 447 -1.52 -39.49 -34.47
C ALA A 447 -2.11 -38.59 -35.56
N ILE A 448 -2.23 -37.29 -35.30
CA ILE A 448 -2.65 -36.28 -36.28
C ILE A 448 -1.67 -36.25 -37.47
N GLU A 449 -0.35 -36.33 -37.22
CA GLU A 449 0.67 -36.48 -38.27
C GLU A 449 0.41 -37.71 -39.16
N LEU A 450 0.08 -38.86 -38.55
CA LEU A 450 -0.25 -40.08 -39.29
C LEU A 450 -1.51 -39.93 -40.14
N LEU A 451 -2.56 -39.32 -39.58
CA LEU A 451 -3.81 -39.06 -40.30
C LEU A 451 -3.56 -38.20 -41.53
N THR A 452 -2.86 -37.07 -41.36
CA THR A 452 -2.59 -36.16 -42.48
C THR A 452 -1.74 -36.80 -43.58
N THR A 453 -0.84 -37.72 -43.22
CA THR A 453 -0.10 -38.52 -44.21
C THR A 453 -1.03 -39.48 -44.95
N ALA A 454 -1.95 -40.13 -44.25
CA ALA A 454 -2.90 -41.07 -44.85
C ALA A 454 -3.95 -40.37 -45.73
N MET A 455 -4.33 -39.13 -45.39
CA MET A 455 -5.14 -38.26 -46.24
C MET A 455 -4.47 -37.97 -47.61
N LEU A 456 -3.14 -37.96 -47.68
CA LEU A 456 -2.41 -37.79 -48.95
C LEU A 456 -2.46 -39.05 -49.81
N GLU A 457 -2.32 -40.19 -49.16
CA GLU A 457 -2.26 -41.51 -49.80
C GLU A 457 -3.66 -42.08 -50.08
N LEU A 458 -4.73 -41.38 -49.67
CA LEU A 458 -6.11 -41.87 -49.67
C LEU A 458 -6.22 -43.24 -48.99
N SER A 459 -5.49 -43.40 -47.88
CA SER A 459 -5.32 -44.67 -47.17
C SER A 459 -5.88 -44.62 -45.75
N PHE A 460 -6.19 -45.79 -45.21
CA PHE A 460 -6.61 -45.93 -43.81
C PHE A 460 -5.39 -46.08 -42.89
N VAL A 461 -5.41 -45.47 -41.70
CA VAL A 461 -4.37 -45.66 -40.67
C VAL A 461 -4.72 -46.84 -39.77
N PRO A 462 -3.99 -47.97 -39.83
CA PRO A 462 -4.29 -49.11 -38.97
C PRO A 462 -3.98 -48.78 -37.49
N ARG A 463 -4.82 -49.25 -36.56
CA ARG A 463 -4.63 -49.07 -35.10
C ARG A 463 -3.22 -49.47 -34.62
N LYS A 464 -2.65 -50.55 -35.17
CA LYS A 464 -1.27 -50.99 -34.86
C LYS A 464 -0.20 -49.92 -35.18
N LYS A 465 -0.40 -49.12 -36.23
CA LYS A 465 0.51 -48.02 -36.62
C LYS A 465 0.40 -46.86 -35.63
N ILE A 466 -0.82 -46.58 -35.14
CA ILE A 466 -1.09 -45.57 -34.10
C ILE A 466 -0.37 -45.96 -32.80
N VAL A 467 -0.60 -47.19 -32.30
CA VAL A 467 0.01 -47.71 -31.06
C VAL A 467 1.53 -47.62 -31.08
N ARG A 468 2.17 -47.93 -32.22
CA ARG A 468 3.64 -47.87 -32.37
C ARG A 468 4.20 -46.45 -32.38
N LYS A 469 3.39 -45.46 -32.78
CA LYS A 469 3.84 -44.09 -33.01
C LYS A 469 3.64 -43.20 -31.78
N ILE A 470 2.55 -43.41 -31.03
CA ILE A 470 2.27 -42.66 -29.81
C ILE A 470 3.25 -43.09 -28.72
N ARG A 471 4.01 -42.13 -28.18
CA ARG A 471 5.08 -42.39 -27.21
C ARG A 471 4.57 -42.78 -25.83
N ALA A 472 3.51 -42.11 -25.35
CA ALA A 472 2.96 -42.29 -24.01
C ALA A 472 1.49 -42.66 -24.09
N LEU A 473 1.18 -43.93 -23.81
CA LEU A 473 -0.18 -44.42 -23.74
C LEU A 473 -0.68 -44.37 -22.30
N TYR A 474 -1.71 -43.57 -22.05
CA TYR A 474 -2.36 -43.43 -20.74
C TYR A 474 -3.88 -43.53 -20.88
N SER A 475 -4.55 -43.64 -19.73
CA SER A 475 -6.00 -43.77 -19.62
C SER A 475 -6.52 -42.60 -18.78
N THR A 476 -7.67 -42.07 -19.16
CA THR A 476 -8.48 -41.08 -18.45
C THR A 476 -9.65 -41.74 -17.72
N ALA A 477 -10.24 -42.80 -18.31
CA ALA A 477 -11.42 -43.48 -17.75
C ALA A 477 -11.20 -44.16 -16.39
N LYS A 478 -9.94 -44.35 -15.97
CA LYS A 478 -9.58 -45.00 -14.69
C LYS A 478 -9.53 -44.06 -13.49
N PHE A 479 -9.56 -42.75 -13.71
CA PHE A 479 -9.29 -41.76 -12.68
C PHE A 479 -10.55 -40.93 -12.40
N ASP A 480 -10.81 -40.67 -11.13
CA ASP A 480 -11.81 -39.69 -10.71
C ASP A 480 -11.17 -38.30 -10.61
N PHE A 481 -11.46 -37.44 -11.58
CA PHE A 481 -10.91 -36.08 -11.65
C PHE A 481 -11.50 -35.11 -10.62
N TYR A 482 -12.40 -35.57 -9.74
CA TYR A 482 -12.93 -34.81 -8.60
C TYR A 482 -12.20 -35.13 -7.27
N SER A 483 -11.13 -35.95 -7.34
CA SER A 483 -10.22 -36.22 -6.23
C SER A 483 -8.80 -35.74 -6.54
N SER A 484 -8.20 -34.98 -5.62
CA SER A 484 -6.82 -34.49 -5.79
C SER A 484 -5.77 -35.61 -5.88
N ASP A 485 -5.96 -36.71 -5.17
CA ASP A 485 -5.05 -37.87 -5.20
C ASP A 485 -5.08 -38.59 -6.56
N GLU A 486 -6.27 -38.73 -7.14
CA GLU A 486 -6.44 -39.34 -8.47
C GLU A 486 -5.88 -38.44 -9.58
N ILE A 487 -6.03 -37.10 -9.46
CA ILE A 487 -5.37 -36.15 -10.36
C ILE A 487 -3.85 -36.31 -10.27
N ARG A 488 -3.28 -36.43 -9.06
CA ARG A 488 -1.84 -36.65 -8.87
C ARG A 488 -1.38 -37.92 -9.57
N ASN A 489 -2.12 -39.02 -9.39
CA ASN A 489 -1.82 -40.31 -10.01
C ASN A 489 -1.93 -40.27 -11.54
N TYR A 490 -2.92 -39.56 -12.09
CA TYR A 490 -3.08 -39.39 -13.53
C TYR A 490 -1.92 -38.60 -14.16
N LEU A 491 -1.50 -37.51 -13.50
CA LEU A 491 -0.44 -36.66 -14.02
C LEU A 491 0.92 -37.36 -13.96
N ASP A 492 1.17 -38.19 -12.94
CA ASP A 492 2.42 -38.94 -12.74
C ASP A 492 3.67 -38.04 -12.76
N ASP A 493 3.48 -36.78 -12.35
CA ASP A 493 4.53 -35.77 -12.23
C ASP A 493 4.12 -34.79 -11.14
N ASN A 494 4.89 -34.76 -10.04
CA ASN A 494 4.58 -33.91 -8.89
C ASN A 494 4.54 -32.43 -9.25
N VAL A 495 5.37 -31.97 -10.18
CA VAL A 495 5.41 -30.55 -10.48
C VAL A 495 4.30 -30.15 -11.44
N LEU A 496 3.94 -31.03 -12.37
CA LEU A 496 2.73 -30.84 -13.18
C LEU A 496 1.48 -30.83 -12.28
N PHE A 497 1.47 -31.67 -11.24
CA PHE A 497 0.43 -31.67 -10.21
C PHE A 497 0.41 -30.34 -9.43
N GLN A 498 1.56 -29.82 -8.97
CA GLN A 498 1.64 -28.51 -8.33
C GLN A 498 1.15 -27.38 -9.24
N PHE A 499 1.46 -27.44 -10.54
CA PHE A 499 0.89 -26.52 -11.52
C PHE A 499 -0.64 -26.63 -11.58
N VAL A 500 -1.22 -27.84 -11.64
CA VAL A 500 -2.68 -28.02 -11.63
C VAL A 500 -3.29 -27.51 -10.32
N CYS A 501 -2.63 -27.71 -9.18
CA CYS A 501 -3.02 -27.12 -7.90
C CYS A 501 -3.02 -25.58 -7.95
N SER A 502 -2.07 -24.96 -8.67
CA SER A 502 -1.99 -23.50 -8.82
C SER A 502 -3.21 -22.90 -9.52
N LEU A 503 -3.88 -23.66 -10.40
CA LEU A 503 -5.10 -23.21 -11.08
C LEU A 503 -6.25 -22.96 -10.08
N ALA A 504 -6.19 -23.58 -8.89
CA ALA A 504 -7.18 -23.38 -7.83
C ALA A 504 -7.05 -22.03 -7.11
N VAL A 505 -5.92 -21.32 -7.27
CA VAL A 505 -5.67 -20.02 -6.63
C VAL A 505 -6.68 -18.98 -7.11
N TYR A 506 -6.93 -18.94 -8.43
CA TYR A 506 -7.93 -18.06 -9.02
C TYR A 506 -9.28 -18.79 -9.16
N PRO A 507 -10.43 -18.16 -8.84
CA PRO A 507 -11.71 -18.88 -8.75
C PRO A 507 -12.30 -19.30 -10.10
N LYS A 508 -11.92 -18.64 -11.20
CA LYS A 508 -12.44 -18.92 -12.54
C LYS A 508 -11.35 -19.59 -13.39
N LEU A 509 -11.73 -20.53 -14.25
CA LEU A 509 -10.77 -21.19 -15.13
C LEU A 509 -10.72 -20.44 -16.46
N ASP A 510 -9.53 -19.99 -16.86
CA ASP A 510 -9.29 -19.30 -18.13
C ASP A 510 -8.05 -19.88 -18.81
N TRP A 511 -8.13 -20.07 -20.13
CA TRP A 511 -7.06 -20.68 -20.91
C TRP A 511 -5.76 -19.84 -20.90
N ASN A 512 -5.87 -18.52 -21.03
CA ASN A 512 -4.70 -17.64 -21.08
C ASN A 512 -4.04 -17.53 -19.71
N LEU A 513 -4.85 -17.52 -18.64
CA LEU A 513 -4.36 -17.64 -17.26
C LEU A 513 -3.60 -18.95 -17.04
N THR A 514 -4.16 -20.08 -17.49
CA THR A 514 -3.53 -21.41 -17.40
C THR A 514 -2.18 -21.44 -18.11
N LEU A 515 -2.07 -20.88 -19.33
CA LEU A 515 -0.81 -20.81 -20.07
C LEU A 515 0.23 -19.90 -19.39
N ALA A 516 -0.20 -18.79 -18.79
CA ALA A 516 0.70 -17.89 -18.08
C ALA A 516 1.23 -18.51 -16.78
N LEU A 517 0.37 -19.18 -16.00
CA LEU A 517 0.79 -19.95 -14.83
C LEU A 517 1.75 -21.08 -15.23
N LEU A 518 1.46 -21.79 -16.32
CA LEU A 518 2.36 -22.82 -16.83
C LEU A 518 3.73 -22.26 -17.19
N ALA A 519 3.81 -21.01 -17.66
CA ALA A 519 5.08 -20.35 -17.99
C ALA A 519 5.87 -19.97 -16.74
N ALA A 520 5.19 -19.43 -15.72
CA ALA A 520 5.83 -19.11 -14.46
C ALA A 520 6.43 -20.35 -13.78
N PHE A 521 5.66 -21.45 -13.70
CA PHE A 521 6.16 -22.75 -13.21
C PHE A 521 7.21 -23.35 -14.16
N GLY A 522 7.09 -23.06 -15.45
CA GLY A 522 8.09 -23.27 -16.50
C GLY A 522 9.52 -22.90 -16.08
N GLU A 523 9.65 -21.75 -15.42
CA GLU A 523 10.95 -21.16 -15.08
C GLU A 523 11.63 -21.80 -13.88
N THR A 524 10.85 -22.35 -12.95
CA THR A 524 11.34 -23.01 -11.72
C THR A 524 11.81 -24.45 -11.95
N TRP A 525 11.45 -25.05 -13.09
CA TRP A 525 11.88 -26.39 -13.45
C TRP A 525 13.37 -26.54 -13.76
N PRO A 526 13.94 -27.76 -13.60
CA PRO A 526 15.27 -28.08 -14.08
C PRO A 526 15.44 -27.76 -15.57
N GLN A 527 16.60 -27.22 -15.95
CA GLN A 527 16.89 -26.75 -17.32
C GLN A 527 16.63 -27.82 -18.40
N GLU A 528 16.84 -29.09 -18.09
CA GLU A 528 16.61 -30.22 -19.01
C GLU A 528 15.13 -30.40 -19.41
N ARG A 529 14.19 -29.94 -18.58
CA ARG A 529 12.75 -30.00 -18.84
C ARG A 529 12.17 -28.69 -19.38
N LYS A 530 12.98 -27.63 -19.49
CA LYS A 530 12.54 -26.32 -19.98
C LYS A 530 12.20 -26.40 -21.47
N GLY A 531 10.91 -26.64 -21.75
CA GLY A 531 10.32 -26.64 -23.08
C GLY A 531 9.39 -27.82 -23.35
N GLU A 532 9.60 -28.96 -22.69
CA GLU A 532 8.82 -30.18 -22.93
C GLU A 532 7.33 -30.05 -22.54
N ILE A 533 7.01 -29.07 -21.69
CA ILE A 533 5.70 -28.92 -21.07
C ILE A 533 4.80 -27.98 -21.86
N PHE A 534 5.38 -27.10 -22.69
CA PHE A 534 4.66 -26.33 -23.70
C PHE A 534 4.39 -27.12 -24.98
N HIS A 535 4.74 -28.41 -25.00
CA HIS A 535 4.36 -29.29 -26.08
C HIS A 535 2.86 -29.53 -26.08
N TYR A 536 2.30 -29.60 -27.29
CA TYR A 536 0.87 -29.85 -27.51
C TYR A 536 0.33 -31.06 -26.73
N ASN A 537 1.08 -32.17 -26.66
CA ASN A 537 0.63 -33.37 -25.95
C ASN A 537 0.55 -33.20 -24.42
N ALA A 538 1.42 -32.38 -23.82
CA ALA A 538 1.36 -32.08 -22.39
C ALA A 538 0.12 -31.23 -22.07
N LEU A 539 -0.13 -30.21 -22.89
CA LEU A 539 -1.36 -29.40 -22.81
C LEU A 539 -2.61 -30.24 -23.05
N LEU A 540 -2.56 -31.19 -23.99
CA LEU A 540 -3.67 -32.14 -24.23
C LEU A 540 -3.93 -33.00 -23.00
N LYS A 541 -2.89 -33.48 -22.31
CA LYS A 541 -3.02 -34.25 -21.07
C LYS A 541 -3.75 -33.46 -19.99
N ILE A 542 -3.43 -32.17 -19.83
CA ILE A 542 -4.11 -31.26 -18.90
C ILE A 542 -5.55 -30.97 -19.37
N ALA A 543 -5.73 -30.56 -20.63
CA ALA A 543 -7.02 -30.17 -21.18
C ALA A 543 -8.07 -31.30 -21.22
N ARG A 544 -7.62 -32.56 -21.15
CA ARG A 544 -8.49 -33.75 -20.99
C ARG A 544 -9.19 -33.84 -19.63
N ILE A 545 -8.75 -33.09 -18.61
CA ILE A 545 -9.41 -33.07 -17.30
C ILE A 545 -10.82 -32.44 -17.43
N PRO A 546 -11.91 -33.12 -17.03
CA PRO A 546 -13.29 -32.71 -17.33
C PRO A 546 -13.65 -31.29 -16.89
N TRP A 547 -13.31 -30.89 -15.67
CA TRP A 547 -13.66 -29.57 -15.12
C TRP A 547 -12.93 -28.40 -15.83
N LEU A 548 -11.84 -28.66 -16.55
CA LEU A 548 -11.19 -27.66 -17.43
C LEU A 548 -11.92 -27.49 -18.77
N GLN A 549 -12.64 -28.51 -19.22
CA GLN A 549 -13.48 -28.44 -20.42
C GLN A 549 -14.75 -27.64 -20.15
N ASP A 550 -15.33 -27.80 -18.96
CA ASP A 550 -16.52 -27.09 -18.52
C ASP A 550 -16.26 -25.71 -17.91
N THR A 551 -14.99 -25.37 -17.67
CA THR A 551 -14.53 -24.13 -16.99
C THR A 551 -15.12 -23.93 -15.59
N LYS A 552 -15.50 -25.04 -14.92
CA LYS A 552 -16.14 -25.04 -13.61
C LYS A 552 -15.36 -25.91 -12.64
N LEU A 553 -14.70 -25.27 -11.68
CA LEU A 553 -14.02 -25.97 -10.58
C LEU A 553 -14.96 -26.07 -9.37
N GLU A 554 -15.31 -27.29 -8.96
CA GLU A 554 -16.10 -27.50 -7.75
C GLU A 554 -15.34 -27.01 -6.52
N GLN A 555 -16.06 -26.37 -5.59
CA GLN A 555 -15.42 -25.73 -4.43
C GLN A 555 -14.76 -26.76 -3.49
N SER A 556 -15.31 -27.96 -3.37
CA SER A 556 -14.72 -29.10 -2.63
C SER A 556 -13.35 -29.50 -3.20
N LEU A 557 -13.28 -29.70 -4.52
CA LEU A 557 -12.03 -30.01 -5.21
C LEU A 557 -11.05 -28.84 -5.15
N ARG A 558 -11.53 -27.60 -5.32
CA ARG A 558 -10.70 -26.39 -5.20
C ARG A 558 -10.00 -26.35 -3.85
N LEU A 559 -10.71 -26.62 -2.75
CA LEU A 559 -10.13 -26.69 -1.41
C LEU A 559 -9.06 -27.79 -1.31
N GLN A 560 -9.31 -28.99 -1.84
CA GLN A 560 -8.32 -30.07 -1.84
C GLN A 560 -7.05 -29.70 -2.61
N LEU A 561 -7.21 -29.11 -3.81
CA LEU A 561 -6.10 -28.66 -4.65
C LEU A 561 -5.28 -27.56 -3.97
N LEU A 562 -5.96 -26.58 -3.35
CA LEU A 562 -5.31 -25.53 -2.57
C LEU A 562 -4.55 -26.12 -1.36
N ASN A 563 -5.10 -27.11 -0.67
CA ASN A 563 -4.41 -27.77 0.46
C ASN A 563 -3.18 -28.57 0.02
N CYS A 564 -3.16 -29.03 -1.24
CA CYS A 564 -2.02 -29.72 -1.84
C CYS A 564 -0.96 -28.77 -2.44
N LEU A 565 -1.26 -27.47 -2.55
CA LEU A 565 -0.37 -26.49 -3.14
C LEU A 565 0.72 -26.07 -2.14
N GLU A 566 1.98 -26.22 -2.55
CA GLU A 566 3.12 -25.80 -1.73
C GLU A 566 3.17 -24.26 -1.60
N PRO A 567 3.62 -23.72 -0.44
CA PRO A 567 3.62 -22.26 -0.21
C PRO A 567 4.40 -21.46 -1.25
N ASP A 568 5.58 -21.93 -1.66
CA ASP A 568 6.43 -21.24 -2.65
C ASP A 568 5.75 -21.19 -4.03
N ASN A 569 5.09 -22.29 -4.41
CA ASN A 569 4.33 -22.40 -5.65
C ASN A 569 3.08 -21.52 -5.62
N GLU A 570 2.45 -21.35 -4.45
CA GLU A 570 1.34 -20.42 -4.30
C GLU A 570 1.76 -18.96 -4.40
N VAL A 571 2.89 -18.58 -3.79
CA VAL A 571 3.47 -17.24 -3.95
C VAL A 571 3.72 -16.95 -5.43
N LEU A 572 4.33 -17.90 -6.15
CA LEU A 572 4.56 -17.79 -7.60
C LEU A 572 3.25 -17.64 -8.39
N ALA A 573 2.24 -18.45 -8.08
CA ALA A 573 0.94 -18.39 -8.74
C ALA A 573 0.25 -17.04 -8.51
N ARG A 574 0.21 -16.56 -7.26
CA ARG A 574 -0.39 -15.28 -6.88
C ARG A 574 0.32 -14.09 -7.50
N ASP A 575 1.65 -14.11 -7.57
CA ASP A 575 2.41 -13.05 -8.23
C ASP A 575 2.12 -13.01 -9.74
N THR A 576 2.06 -14.18 -10.37
CA THR A 576 1.70 -14.32 -11.79
C THR A 576 0.29 -13.79 -12.07
N ILE A 577 -0.70 -14.20 -11.26
CA ILE A 577 -2.09 -13.70 -11.35
C ILE A 577 -2.13 -12.18 -11.15
N MET A 578 -1.42 -11.65 -10.15
CA MET A 578 -1.36 -10.21 -9.89
C MET A 578 -0.80 -9.45 -11.10
N ASN A 579 0.25 -9.96 -11.75
CA ASN A 579 0.84 -9.31 -12.92
C ASN A 579 -0.14 -9.30 -14.11
N LEU A 580 -0.85 -10.40 -14.36
CA LEU A 580 -1.88 -10.46 -15.40
C LEU A 580 -3.05 -9.51 -15.12
N LEU A 581 -3.51 -9.43 -13.87
CA LEU A 581 -4.56 -8.50 -13.47
C LEU A 581 -4.15 -7.03 -13.63
N LYS A 582 -2.86 -6.71 -13.39
CA LYS A 582 -2.31 -5.36 -13.64
C LYS A 582 -2.28 -5.03 -15.13
N ASP A 583 -1.93 -5.99 -15.99
CA ASP A 583 -1.85 -5.79 -17.44
C ASP A 583 -3.20 -5.34 -18.01
N ILE A 584 -4.30 -5.96 -17.55
CA ILE A 584 -5.66 -5.63 -18.02
C ILE A 584 -6.30 -4.45 -17.28
N GLN A 585 -5.71 -3.97 -16.18
CA GLN A 585 -6.31 -2.92 -15.34
C GLN A 585 -6.63 -1.63 -16.09
N ALA A 586 -5.80 -1.27 -17.08
CA ALA A 586 -6.00 -0.07 -17.89
C ALA A 586 -7.11 -0.23 -18.94
N GLU A 587 -7.42 -1.46 -19.33
CA GLU A 587 -8.39 -1.80 -20.38
C GLU A 587 -9.81 -1.99 -19.83
N VAL A 588 -9.92 -2.34 -18.55
CA VAL A 588 -11.22 -2.58 -17.89
C VAL A 588 -11.86 -1.26 -17.42
N PRO A 589 -13.08 -0.90 -17.88
CA PRO A 589 -13.75 0.33 -17.46
C PRO A 589 -14.08 0.35 -15.97
N LYS A 590 -13.73 1.42 -15.24
CA LYS A 590 -13.89 1.53 -13.77
C LYS A 590 -15.32 1.36 -13.24
N GLN A 591 -16.32 1.63 -14.08
CA GLN A 591 -17.74 1.51 -13.73
C GLN A 591 -18.32 0.12 -14.08
N SER A 592 -17.53 -0.79 -14.63
CA SER A 592 -17.99 -2.12 -15.03
C SER A 592 -17.96 -3.13 -13.89
N LEU A 593 -18.82 -4.15 -13.95
CA LEU A 593 -18.77 -5.31 -13.06
C LEU A 593 -17.47 -6.12 -13.21
N ALA A 594 -16.79 -6.02 -14.36
CA ALA A 594 -15.48 -6.62 -14.52
C ALA A 594 -14.44 -5.92 -13.64
N TYR A 595 -14.56 -4.60 -13.44
CA TYR A 595 -13.64 -3.85 -12.59
C TYR A 595 -13.78 -4.21 -11.11
N THR A 596 -15.00 -4.51 -10.64
CA THR A 596 -15.21 -4.94 -9.25
C THR A 596 -14.55 -6.29 -8.99
N GLU A 597 -14.70 -7.26 -9.89
CA GLU A 597 -13.98 -8.54 -9.82
C GLU A 597 -12.46 -8.32 -9.84
N LEU A 598 -11.96 -7.48 -10.76
CA LEU A 598 -10.53 -7.16 -10.86
C LEU A 598 -9.98 -6.57 -9.57
N ASP A 599 -10.70 -5.64 -8.95
CA ASP A 599 -10.27 -4.95 -7.74
C ASP A 599 -10.29 -5.89 -6.52
N VAL A 600 -11.30 -6.77 -6.42
CA VAL A 600 -11.36 -7.84 -5.41
C VAL A 600 -10.16 -8.77 -5.56
N GLN A 601 -9.93 -9.30 -6.76
CA GLN A 601 -8.84 -10.24 -7.01
C GLN A 601 -7.46 -9.61 -6.82
N LEU A 602 -7.26 -8.35 -7.23
CA LEU A 602 -6.01 -7.63 -6.93
C LEU A 602 -5.82 -7.43 -5.42
N THR A 603 -6.86 -7.08 -4.70
CA THR A 603 -6.79 -6.83 -3.25
C THR A 603 -6.47 -8.12 -2.50
N LEU A 604 -7.15 -9.23 -2.81
CA LEU A 604 -6.89 -10.54 -2.22
C LEU A 604 -5.45 -11.00 -2.48
N ASN A 605 -5.00 -10.99 -3.74
CA ASN A 605 -3.66 -11.47 -4.08
C ASN A 605 -2.56 -10.59 -3.47
N ARG A 606 -2.73 -9.26 -3.44
CA ARG A 606 -1.78 -8.35 -2.76
C ARG A 606 -1.71 -8.61 -1.27
N PHE A 607 -2.85 -8.87 -0.62
CA PHE A 607 -2.88 -9.15 0.81
C PHE A 607 -2.05 -10.40 1.12
N PHE A 608 -2.33 -11.53 0.47
CA PHE A 608 -1.61 -12.78 0.72
C PHE A 608 -0.13 -12.75 0.33
N LEU A 609 0.26 -11.91 -0.65
CA LEU A 609 1.67 -11.76 -1.04
C LEU A 609 2.48 -10.86 -0.11
N PHE A 610 1.86 -9.83 0.46
CA PHE A 610 2.57 -8.76 1.17
C PHE A 610 2.29 -8.69 2.67
N ALA A 611 1.35 -9.47 3.21
CA ALA A 611 1.06 -9.48 4.64
C ALA A 611 2.29 -9.80 5.50
N HIS A 612 3.25 -10.58 5.02
CA HIS A 612 4.51 -10.86 5.75
C HIS A 612 5.55 -9.74 5.67
N ASP A 613 5.47 -8.82 4.70
CA ASP A 613 6.45 -7.76 4.47
C ASP A 613 5.87 -6.41 4.91
N GLU A 614 6.22 -5.99 6.13
CA GLU A 614 5.71 -4.77 6.75
C GLU A 614 5.96 -3.50 5.90
N TRP A 615 7.06 -3.47 5.12
CA TRP A 615 7.42 -2.31 4.31
C TRP A 615 6.62 -2.27 2.99
N LYS A 616 6.47 -3.41 2.31
CA LYS A 616 5.60 -3.51 1.14
C LYS A 616 4.14 -3.32 1.53
N TYR A 617 3.70 -3.88 2.65
CA TYR A 617 2.33 -3.74 3.13
C TYR A 617 1.95 -2.28 3.44
N LYS A 618 2.89 -1.49 4.00
CA LYS A 618 2.71 -0.02 4.17
C LYS A 618 2.49 0.72 2.85
N THR A 619 3.09 0.26 1.75
CA THR A 619 2.89 0.82 0.41
C THR A 619 1.46 0.57 -0.10
N PHE A 620 0.81 -0.49 0.40
CA PHE A 620 -0.56 -0.89 0.06
C PHE A 620 -1.54 -0.66 1.21
N SER A 621 -1.47 0.49 1.90
CA SER A 621 -2.38 0.84 2.99
C SER A 621 -3.87 0.81 2.59
N TYR A 622 -4.18 0.94 1.30
CA TYR A 622 -5.53 0.76 0.77
C TYR A 622 -6.01 -0.69 0.89
N THR A 623 -5.18 -1.67 0.50
CA THR A 623 -5.47 -3.10 0.64
C THR A 623 -5.79 -3.46 2.10
N LYS A 624 -5.02 -2.92 3.04
CA LYS A 624 -5.26 -3.10 4.49
C LYS A 624 -6.63 -2.60 4.94
N LYS A 625 -7.13 -1.47 4.39
CA LYS A 625 -8.44 -0.92 4.77
C LYS A 625 -9.60 -1.67 4.16
N MET A 626 -9.41 -2.22 2.96
CA MET A 626 -10.49 -2.85 2.19
C MET A 626 -10.62 -4.36 2.42
N ILE A 627 -9.52 -5.04 2.81
CA ILE A 627 -9.51 -6.50 2.90
C ILE A 627 -10.58 -7.04 3.85
N SER A 628 -10.84 -6.39 4.99
CA SER A 628 -11.88 -6.82 5.93
C SER A 628 -13.27 -6.84 5.27
N GLY A 629 -13.63 -5.78 4.54
CA GLY A 629 -14.93 -5.69 3.85
C GLY A 629 -15.07 -6.70 2.72
N TYR A 630 -14.00 -6.96 1.95
CA TYR A 630 -14.02 -8.00 0.93
C TYR A 630 -14.05 -9.40 1.53
N TRP A 631 -13.32 -9.65 2.61
CA TRP A 631 -13.24 -10.95 3.26
C TRP A 631 -14.58 -11.37 3.88
N GLU A 632 -15.30 -10.44 4.53
CA GLU A 632 -16.63 -10.69 5.09
C GLU A 632 -17.64 -11.09 4.02
N ASN A 633 -17.57 -10.47 2.85
CA ASN A 633 -18.48 -10.69 1.72
C ASN A 633 -17.96 -11.68 0.67
N LEU A 634 -16.84 -12.35 0.94
CA LEU A 634 -16.19 -13.25 0.00
C LEU A 634 -17.07 -14.48 -0.25
N LYS A 635 -17.58 -14.63 -1.48
CA LYS A 635 -18.36 -15.80 -1.90
C LYS A 635 -17.51 -17.06 -2.11
N GLU A 636 -16.19 -16.92 -2.13
CA GLU A 636 -15.24 -18.01 -2.35
C GLU A 636 -15.05 -18.87 -1.10
N TRP A 637 -15.97 -19.81 -0.87
CA TRP A 637 -15.92 -20.71 0.28
C TRP A 637 -14.59 -21.47 0.42
N ALA A 638 -14.02 -22.00 -0.67
CA ALA A 638 -12.80 -22.81 -0.59
C ALA A 638 -11.59 -22.03 -0.03
N LEU A 639 -11.44 -20.77 -0.43
CA LEU A 639 -10.37 -19.91 0.07
C LEU A 639 -10.61 -19.53 1.54
N LYS A 640 -11.87 -19.20 1.89
CA LYS A 640 -12.27 -18.87 3.25
C LYS A 640 -12.02 -20.02 4.20
N GLU A 641 -12.50 -21.21 3.85
CA GLU A 641 -12.34 -22.44 4.62
C GLU A 641 -10.87 -22.79 4.86
N ARG A 642 -10.00 -22.67 3.84
CA ARG A 642 -8.56 -22.95 3.97
C ARG A 642 -7.87 -22.02 4.96
N VAL A 643 -8.20 -20.73 4.90
CA VAL A 643 -7.60 -19.71 5.77
C VAL A 643 -8.16 -19.79 7.19
N GLU A 644 -9.48 -20.00 7.35
CA GLU A 644 -10.13 -20.09 8.66
C GLU A 644 -9.73 -21.35 9.42
N LYS A 645 -9.58 -22.49 8.74
CA LYS A 645 -9.04 -23.72 9.34
C LYS A 645 -7.51 -23.69 9.52
N GLN A 646 -6.86 -22.58 9.23
CA GLN A 646 -5.41 -22.40 9.39
C GLN A 646 -4.58 -23.45 8.64
N LEU A 647 -5.13 -23.96 7.52
CA LEU A 647 -4.48 -24.95 6.66
C LEU A 647 -3.49 -24.32 5.68
N SER A 648 -3.42 -22.98 5.62
CA SER A 648 -2.51 -22.23 4.76
C SER A 648 -1.23 -21.80 5.47
N GLY A 649 -0.07 -22.07 4.88
CA GLY A 649 1.22 -21.46 5.28
C GLY A 649 1.42 -20.01 4.81
N ILE A 650 0.40 -19.40 4.20
CA ILE A 650 0.46 -18.09 3.54
C ILE A 650 0.00 -16.97 4.47
N MET A 651 -0.67 -17.28 5.59
CA MET A 651 -0.90 -16.26 6.59
C MET A 651 0.39 -16.09 7.41
N PRO A 652 0.84 -14.86 7.69
CA PRO A 652 1.96 -14.64 8.58
C PRO A 652 1.64 -15.27 9.94
N PRO A 653 2.55 -16.08 10.52
CA PRO A 653 2.31 -16.67 11.82
C PRO A 653 2.19 -15.55 12.87
N ASN A 654 1.40 -15.80 13.90
CA ASN A 654 1.31 -14.89 15.04
C ASN A 654 2.64 -14.83 15.80
N ALA A 655 2.75 -13.93 16.80
CA ALA A 655 3.95 -13.78 17.63
C ALA A 655 4.47 -15.09 18.31
N VAL A 656 3.63 -16.13 18.39
CA VAL A 656 3.95 -17.44 18.99
C VAL A 656 4.35 -18.48 17.92
N GLY A 657 4.38 -18.09 16.64
CA GLY A 657 4.74 -18.97 15.52
C GLY A 657 3.58 -19.87 15.05
N LYS A 658 2.34 -19.63 15.49
CA LYS A 658 1.16 -20.40 15.06
C LYS A 658 0.47 -19.74 13.88
N PRO A 659 -0.14 -20.53 12.97
CA PRO A 659 -0.98 -19.97 11.92
C PRO A 659 -2.18 -19.24 12.54
N GLN A 660 -2.65 -18.19 11.86
CA GLN A 660 -3.73 -17.33 12.33
C GLN A 660 -4.71 -17.01 11.21
N THR A 661 -5.93 -16.66 11.57
CA THR A 661 -6.97 -16.21 10.64
C THR A 661 -6.76 -14.75 10.23
N ILE A 662 -7.42 -14.30 9.17
CA ILE A 662 -7.37 -12.89 8.74
C ILE A 662 -7.92 -11.96 9.83
N ASN A 663 -8.99 -12.36 10.52
CA ASN A 663 -9.57 -11.55 11.59
C ASN A 663 -8.60 -11.40 12.77
N GLU A 664 -7.94 -12.48 13.17
CA GLU A 664 -6.90 -12.46 14.22
C GLU A 664 -5.72 -11.57 13.81
N TYR A 665 -5.21 -11.74 12.58
CA TYR A 665 -4.13 -10.90 12.04
C TYR A 665 -4.49 -9.41 12.05
N MET A 666 -5.69 -9.07 11.59
CA MET A 666 -6.16 -7.67 11.57
C MET A 666 -6.36 -7.09 12.98
N LEU A 667 -6.68 -7.92 13.98
CA LEU A 667 -6.76 -7.50 15.38
C LEU A 667 -5.37 -7.26 15.97
N GLU A 668 -4.44 -8.19 15.80
CA GLU A 668 -3.03 -8.05 16.24
C GLU A 668 -2.40 -6.80 15.64
N GLU A 669 -2.62 -6.55 14.35
CA GLU A 669 -2.08 -5.38 13.66
C GLU A 669 -2.66 -4.06 14.19
N ARG A 670 -3.95 -4.02 14.54
CA ARG A 670 -4.58 -2.86 15.21
C ARG A 670 -3.99 -2.63 16.59
N GLU A 671 -3.73 -3.69 17.35
CA GLU A 671 -3.11 -3.59 18.67
C GLU A 671 -1.68 -3.04 18.57
N ILE A 672 -0.89 -3.51 17.60
CA ILE A 672 0.44 -3.01 17.30
C ILE A 672 0.40 -1.52 16.95
N GLU A 673 -0.54 -1.08 16.11
CA GLU A 673 -0.73 0.34 15.79
C GLU A 673 -1.04 1.17 17.05
N VAL A 674 -1.92 0.69 17.92
CA VAL A 674 -2.25 1.35 19.20
C VAL A 674 -1.03 1.40 20.11
N GLN A 675 -0.21 0.35 20.17
CA GLN A 675 1.03 0.32 20.96
C GLN A 675 2.07 1.30 20.41
N HIS A 676 2.31 1.34 19.10
CA HIS A 676 3.18 2.35 18.48
C HIS A 676 2.67 3.77 18.75
N LEU A 677 1.35 3.96 18.77
CA LEU A 677 0.75 5.25 19.12
C LEU A 677 0.99 5.61 20.60
N LYS A 678 0.93 4.64 21.53
CA LYS A 678 1.29 4.85 22.95
C LYS A 678 2.78 5.14 23.14
N VAL A 679 3.65 4.41 22.45
CA VAL A 679 5.11 4.59 22.51
C VAL A 679 5.50 5.96 21.93
N SER A 680 4.93 6.37 20.80
CA SER A 680 5.16 7.70 20.23
C SER A 680 4.64 8.83 21.15
N LYS A 681 3.52 8.65 21.86
CA LYS A 681 3.10 9.57 22.94
C LYS A 681 4.16 9.72 24.02
N ALA A 682 4.74 8.61 24.48
CA ALA A 682 5.78 8.64 25.51
C ALA A 682 7.05 9.37 25.04
N TYR A 683 7.50 9.12 23.81
CA TYR A 683 8.67 9.81 23.24
C TYR A 683 8.45 11.32 23.09
N VAL A 684 7.28 11.76 22.62
CA VAL A 684 6.96 13.19 22.49
C VAL A 684 6.95 13.90 23.84
N LEU A 685 6.58 13.20 24.92
CA LEU A 685 6.54 13.75 26.27
C LEU A 685 7.90 13.79 26.97
N LEU A 686 8.76 12.79 26.78
CA LEU A 686 10.01 12.64 27.54
C LEU A 686 11.24 13.22 26.84
N LEU A 687 11.25 13.25 25.51
CA LEU A 687 12.43 13.67 24.76
C LEU A 687 12.76 15.18 24.95
N PRO A 688 11.78 16.11 25.01
CA PRO A 688 12.06 17.52 25.23
C PRO A 688 12.65 17.83 26.61
N SER A 689 12.18 17.16 27.66
CA SER A 689 12.69 17.36 29.03
C SER A 689 14.11 16.82 29.18
N LEU A 690 14.40 15.67 28.58
CA LEU A 690 15.76 15.10 28.53
C LEU A 690 16.73 16.05 27.80
N LEU A 691 16.33 16.58 26.63
CA LEU A 691 17.15 17.48 25.83
C LEU A 691 17.44 18.80 26.57
N LEU A 692 16.44 19.34 27.28
CA LEU A 692 16.57 20.58 28.03
C LEU A 692 17.45 20.42 29.28
N TYR A 693 17.36 19.27 29.96
CA TYR A 693 18.25 18.91 31.05
C TYR A 693 19.71 18.81 30.59
N ILE A 694 19.95 18.15 29.45
CA ILE A 694 21.29 18.09 28.83
C ILE A 694 21.78 19.50 28.51
N LEU A 695 20.93 20.35 27.93
CA LEU A 695 21.28 21.73 27.57
C LEU A 695 21.65 22.58 28.80
N PHE A 696 20.86 22.54 29.88
CA PHE A 696 21.15 23.29 31.11
C PHE A 696 22.37 22.76 31.86
N SER A 697 22.63 21.45 31.79
CA SER A 697 23.84 20.84 32.36
C SER A 697 25.11 21.31 31.64
N ILE A 698 25.04 21.54 30.32
CA ILE A 698 26.17 22.00 29.51
C ILE A 698 26.41 23.51 29.67
N PHE A 699 25.37 24.34 29.63
CA PHE A 699 25.52 25.79 29.50
C PHE A 699 25.50 26.60 30.82
N LYS A 700 25.11 25.99 31.95
CA LYS A 700 25.15 26.59 33.32
C LYS A 700 24.79 28.10 33.38
N PRO A 701 23.56 28.51 33.01
CA PRO A 701 23.18 29.93 33.00
C PRO A 701 23.13 30.54 34.40
N HIS A 702 23.77 31.71 34.60
CA HIS A 702 23.95 32.36 35.92
C HIS A 702 22.66 32.65 36.72
N ALA A 703 21.51 32.81 36.06
CA ALA A 703 20.23 33.07 36.73
C ALA A 703 19.72 31.91 37.62
N VAL A 704 20.33 30.72 37.52
CA VAL A 704 19.95 29.52 38.30
C VAL A 704 20.96 29.25 39.45
N TYR A 705 21.99 30.10 39.60
CA TYR A 705 23.10 29.92 40.53
C TYR A 705 23.22 31.04 41.59
N ASP A 706 22.14 31.73 41.97
CA ASP A 706 22.21 32.58 43.17
C ASP A 706 22.35 31.68 44.41
N LEU A 707 23.56 31.72 44.98
CA LEU A 707 24.03 30.95 46.12
C LEU A 707 23.59 31.63 47.41
N GLU A 708 22.31 31.52 47.79
CA GLU A 708 21.90 31.84 49.16
C GLU A 708 22.16 30.60 50.04
N LEU A 709 23.07 30.74 51.01
CA LEU A 709 23.30 29.76 52.07
C LEU A 709 22.14 29.85 53.07
N GLU A 710 21.68 28.72 53.61
CA GLU A 710 20.64 28.73 54.64
C GLU A 710 21.16 29.43 55.91
N ARG A 711 20.36 30.34 56.49
CA ARG A 711 20.66 31.00 57.76
C ARG A 711 20.67 29.99 58.91
N VAL A 712 21.57 30.18 59.88
CA VAL A 712 21.86 29.17 60.90
C VAL A 712 21.65 29.70 62.32
N THR A 713 21.35 28.77 63.24
CA THR A 713 21.29 29.03 64.68
C THR A 713 22.57 28.52 65.33
N PHE A 714 23.21 29.33 66.16
CA PHE A 714 24.40 28.97 66.92
C PHE A 714 24.18 29.21 68.42
N GLN A 715 24.91 28.46 69.25
CA GLN A 715 24.81 28.47 70.69
C GLN A 715 26.11 28.96 71.33
N VAL A 716 26.02 29.93 72.23
CA VAL A 716 27.15 30.44 73.01
C VAL A 716 27.04 29.92 74.44
N VAL A 717 28.08 29.23 74.92
CA VAL A 717 28.16 28.70 76.28
C VAL A 717 29.18 29.51 77.08
N ILE A 718 28.75 30.27 78.08
CA ILE A 718 29.64 31.09 78.91
C ILE A 718 29.94 30.33 80.20
N GLN A 719 31.19 29.93 80.41
CA GLN A 719 31.68 29.27 81.63
C GLN A 719 32.45 30.27 82.49
N LYS A 720 32.06 30.41 83.75
CA LYS A 720 32.62 31.41 84.69
C LYS A 720 33.33 30.71 85.85
N ASN A 721 34.59 31.07 86.11
CA ASN A 721 35.26 30.72 87.38
C ASN A 721 34.47 31.34 88.56
N PRO A 722 34.36 30.71 89.75
CA PRO A 722 33.72 31.27 90.95
C PRO A 722 33.98 32.75 91.24
N LEU A 723 35.17 33.29 90.94
CA LEU A 723 35.49 34.71 91.11
C LEU A 723 34.77 35.64 90.08
N CYS A 724 34.49 35.14 88.87
CA CYS A 724 33.81 35.88 87.80
C CYS A 724 32.27 35.92 87.93
N GLN A 725 31.67 35.07 88.76
CA GLN A 725 30.21 34.89 88.78
C GLN A 725 29.44 36.19 89.09
N LYS A 726 30.06 37.13 89.81
CA LYS A 726 29.48 38.41 90.21
C LYS A 726 30.03 39.62 89.44
N GLN A 727 30.87 39.41 88.44
CA GLN A 727 31.56 40.52 87.74
C GLN A 727 30.83 41.00 86.47
N PHE A 728 30.04 40.16 85.81
CA PHE A 728 29.36 40.49 84.55
C PHE A 728 27.84 40.52 84.71
N ASP A 729 27.21 41.57 84.20
CA ASP A 729 25.77 41.83 84.37
C ASP A 729 24.93 41.43 83.14
N HIS A 730 25.40 41.74 81.93
CA HIS A 730 24.68 41.41 80.69
C HIS A 730 25.64 41.20 79.50
N LEU A 731 25.15 40.47 78.51
CA LEU A 731 25.80 40.22 77.22
C LEU A 731 24.99 40.92 76.12
N GLU A 732 25.62 41.84 75.40
CA GLU A 732 25.10 42.38 74.16
C GLU A 732 25.64 41.58 72.97
N ILE A 733 24.75 41.07 72.14
CA ILE A 733 25.10 40.36 70.91
C ILE A 733 24.83 41.29 69.74
N ASN A 734 25.87 41.66 69.01
CA ASN A 734 25.74 42.41 67.76
C ASN A 734 25.68 41.42 66.60
N SER A 735 24.46 40.99 66.27
CA SER A 735 24.10 40.40 64.97
C SER A 735 23.21 41.41 64.20
N ASP A 736 22.58 40.99 63.11
CA ASP A 736 21.56 41.79 62.40
C ASP A 736 20.46 42.34 63.35
N GLN A 737 20.31 41.77 64.55
CA GLN A 737 19.50 42.30 65.65
C GLN A 737 20.32 42.39 66.94
N VAL A 738 20.50 43.61 67.47
CA VAL A 738 21.16 43.81 68.78
C VAL A 738 20.29 43.20 69.87
N THR A 739 20.78 42.13 70.49
CA THR A 739 20.04 41.41 71.55
C THR A 739 20.83 41.51 72.86
N SER A 740 20.23 42.09 73.91
CA SER A 740 20.82 42.16 75.26
C SER A 740 20.25 41.05 76.13
N VAL A 741 21.12 40.14 76.59
CA VAL A 741 20.77 38.99 77.43
C VAL A 741 21.36 39.21 78.84
N PRO A 742 20.54 39.28 79.91
CA PRO A 742 21.05 39.40 81.28
C PRO A 742 21.74 38.10 81.71
N LEU A 743 22.90 38.21 82.34
CA LEU A 743 23.69 37.06 82.80
C LEU A 743 23.36 36.70 84.26
N GLN A 744 23.24 35.42 84.59
CA GLN A 744 22.91 34.99 85.96
C GLN A 744 24.11 35.13 86.91
N LYS A 745 23.90 35.82 88.05
CA LYS A 745 24.95 36.25 89.02
C LYS A 745 25.57 35.14 89.90
N ASN A 746 25.15 33.88 89.74
CA ASN A 746 25.68 32.73 90.50
C ASN A 746 25.79 31.44 89.65
N ALA A 747 25.61 31.53 88.33
CA ALA A 747 25.70 30.37 87.44
C ALA A 747 27.14 30.12 87.03
N ALA A 748 27.61 28.87 87.17
CA ALA A 748 28.95 28.47 86.71
C ALA A 748 29.03 28.33 85.18
N SER A 749 27.89 28.08 84.51
CA SER A 749 27.78 28.01 83.05
C SER A 749 26.40 28.51 82.61
N GLU A 750 26.33 29.19 81.48
CA GLU A 750 25.09 29.71 80.90
C GLU A 750 25.07 29.50 79.38
N ASN A 751 23.94 29.07 78.83
CA ASN A 751 23.80 28.74 77.41
C ASN A 751 22.84 29.74 76.75
N ILE A 752 23.29 30.40 75.69
CA ILE A 752 22.55 31.43 74.96
C ILE A 752 22.42 30.98 73.50
N ASN A 753 21.20 30.83 73.02
CA ASN A 753 20.93 30.50 71.61
C ASN A 753 20.73 31.78 70.83
N ILE A 754 21.37 31.86 69.67
CA ILE A 754 21.29 33.03 68.78
C ILE A 754 20.85 32.51 67.42
N GLU A 755 19.65 32.93 67.04
CA GLU A 755 18.94 32.47 65.84
C GLU A 755 19.16 33.43 64.67
N ASP A 756 18.95 32.92 63.45
CA ASP A 756 18.86 33.72 62.22
C ASP A 756 20.15 34.47 61.83
N VAL A 757 21.30 33.80 61.92
CA VAL A 757 22.60 34.42 61.59
C VAL A 757 23.14 33.96 60.25
N ASP A 758 23.70 34.92 59.50
CA ASP A 758 24.42 34.68 58.27
C ASP A 758 25.79 34.03 58.58
N PRO A 759 26.04 32.78 58.13
CA PRO A 759 27.27 32.06 58.42
C PRO A 759 28.54 32.70 57.84
N GLU A 760 28.43 33.66 56.90
CA GLU A 760 29.58 34.38 56.35
C GLU A 760 29.93 35.67 57.12
N SER A 761 29.09 36.10 58.07
CA SER A 761 29.31 37.32 58.87
C SER A 761 29.90 37.01 60.26
N PRO A 762 30.97 37.70 60.72
CA PRO A 762 31.47 37.55 62.09
C PRO A 762 30.53 38.23 63.09
N ILE A 763 30.41 37.64 64.28
CA ILE A 763 29.49 38.08 65.33
C ILE A 763 30.30 38.72 66.45
N THR A 764 29.89 39.90 66.90
CA THR A 764 30.54 40.55 68.04
C THR A 764 29.74 40.32 69.31
N LEU A 765 30.34 39.62 70.28
CA LEU A 765 29.83 39.47 71.64
C LEU A 765 30.43 40.54 72.55
N LYS A 766 29.59 41.37 73.16
CA LYS A 766 30.00 42.46 74.04
C LYS A 766 29.55 42.17 75.47
N LEU A 767 30.50 41.80 76.32
CA LEU A 767 30.28 41.55 77.76
C LEU A 767 30.37 42.86 78.53
N ILE A 768 29.39 43.15 79.39
CA ILE A 768 29.39 44.36 80.20
C ILE A 768 29.56 43.99 81.67
N ASP A 769 30.60 44.54 82.29
CA ASP A 769 30.87 44.32 83.72
C ASP A 769 29.95 45.16 84.62
N LYS A 770 29.98 44.89 85.93
CA LYS A 770 29.23 45.61 86.97
C LYS A 770 29.51 47.12 87.01
N ASP A 771 30.66 47.56 86.49
CA ASP A 771 31.11 48.95 86.46
C ASP A 771 30.81 49.59 85.09
N ASN A 772 30.04 48.88 84.24
CA ASN A 772 29.58 49.26 82.92
C ASN A 772 30.68 49.38 81.84
N ASN A 773 31.80 48.68 82.02
CA ASN A 773 32.86 48.60 81.02
C ASN A 773 32.57 47.49 80.00
N PRO A 774 32.62 47.78 78.69
CA PRO A 774 32.35 46.79 77.64
C PRO A 774 33.63 46.04 77.21
N TYR A 775 33.49 44.73 77.02
CA TYR A 775 34.53 43.85 76.47
C TYR A 775 34.00 43.16 75.22
N ASN A 776 34.57 43.49 74.06
CA ASN A 776 34.14 42.98 72.76
C ASN A 776 34.95 41.74 72.37
N LEU A 777 34.27 40.70 71.89
CA LEU A 777 34.83 39.44 71.43
C LEU A 777 34.23 39.11 70.06
N GLU A 778 35.07 38.98 69.03
CA GLU A 778 34.63 38.59 67.69
C GLU A 778 34.69 37.07 67.51
N ILE A 779 33.60 36.49 67.02
CA ILE A 779 33.42 35.04 66.89
C ILE A 779 32.90 34.73 65.47
N PRO A 780 33.51 33.78 64.74
CA PRO A 780 33.01 33.37 63.43
C PRO A 780 31.70 32.55 63.56
N ALA A 781 30.73 32.83 62.68
CA ALA A 781 29.38 32.21 62.69
C ALA A 781 29.32 30.81 62.06
N ASN A 782 30.46 30.15 61.83
CA ASN A 782 30.55 28.87 61.12
C ASN A 782 30.61 27.63 62.05
N TYR A 783 30.32 27.80 63.35
CA TYR A 783 30.25 26.74 64.36
C TYR A 783 28.89 26.72 65.05
N HIS A 784 28.38 25.53 65.36
CA HIS A 784 27.10 25.38 66.08
C HIS A 784 27.22 25.74 67.56
N VAL A 785 28.36 25.48 68.20
CA VAL A 785 28.55 25.75 69.63
C VAL A 785 29.89 26.47 69.84
N VAL A 786 29.86 27.59 70.55
CA VAL A 786 31.06 28.32 70.95
C VAL A 786 31.08 28.48 72.46
N THR A 787 32.10 27.92 73.11
CA THR A 787 32.26 28.00 74.56
C THR A 787 33.26 29.09 74.92
N LEU A 788 32.81 30.09 75.68
CA LEU A 788 33.62 31.16 76.23
C LEU A 788 33.92 30.88 77.70
N LYS A 789 35.18 30.60 78.03
CA LYS A 789 35.65 30.45 79.42
C LYS A 789 36.20 31.79 79.92
N LEU A 790 35.65 32.27 81.04
CA LEU A 790 36.04 33.51 81.70
C LEU A 790 36.75 33.19 83.02
N ASP A 791 37.98 33.71 83.16
CA ASP A 791 38.83 33.53 84.33
C ASP A 791 39.26 34.90 84.91
N CYS A 792 38.80 35.20 86.12
CA CYS A 792 38.98 36.48 86.79
C CYS A 792 39.93 36.27 87.97
N ASN A 793 40.99 37.07 88.02
CA ASN A 793 41.98 37.03 89.10
C ASN A 793 41.55 37.84 90.32
#